data_AF-A0AAN9AVA7-F1
#
_entry.id   AF-A0AAN9AVA7-F1
#
_cell.length_a   1.000
_cell.length_b   1.000
_cell.length_c   1.000
_cell.angle_alpha   90.00
_cell.angle_beta   90.00
_cell.angle_gamma   90.00
#
_symmetry.space_group_name_H-M   'P 1'
#
loop_
_entity.id
_entity.type
_entity.pdbx_description
1 polymer ?
#
loop_
_entity_poly.entity_id
_entity_poly.type
_entity_poly.pdbx_seq_one_letter_code
_entity_poly.pdbx_strand_id
1 'polypeptide(L)'
;MEIPAPAQDKGDHPATQNTKTLSGAHSELHSASKNKPSTSALKKNLSTVKNNLSTVKNNLSTVKNSKLQITNSVKTHSTKRNESHSAQNNQKTAGEGNAASLSRWKEFDTRRLNAVPRILDLQRDCQNAALTKDGKPVQFLSYLSTSEDFLFPYLGENGLHVQRGFGVRREIVDPVHETKLLCSPPLTDLMLLPNETTSRVSILGQQLQYNVGDTIQFRVDLFDSRGWIRPAGGDEIRMWLKSDRGDNSVPVQVLDLGNGSYYGVTELKWPGVTLVHVALTYPREFLRVLVELRHALHSLHWVTGIFQNKDISEDTICLPTPPIPGYATACNLTDGNGGSPWYCGHPTHPALGCGHWRLTGNLDFCPLPLEGSHRQMLSRIDRAPYKKLIPNDIVIITQTATKPLPPPLPPCWSRPRLESWSSPSPRGWVQGGAWRPTTCSLPDLTADHVRRCLADTGLLLVGDSNQGLFANELKLLVQRVQCDKPAQAVIVCPIPEINSTMIYAPHSKPFNVGTHSGKLLHTMSLPQAIQLLHHQNRTNNVVVVHYYVHNSFYSVHTYRLRVQYARKSIEEVLQKHPDVKIIIRGPHVIYQGKQHHAHFGDNFGPAYTAIWREEFRGLYDRVWFLDLWDLSIAMENMTSHPPHPIVLQMIKAMLGYFCEL
;
A
#
# COMPACT_ATOMS: atom_id res chain seq x y z
N MET A 1 -36.87 31.47 -54.07
CA MET A 1 -36.25 31.81 -52.77
C MET A 1 -35.15 30.79 -52.49
N GLU A 2 -34.12 30.65 -53.34
CA GLU A 2 -33.10 31.65 -53.74
C GLU A 2 -32.20 32.03 -52.54
N ILE A 3 -30.89 31.69 -52.50
CA ILE A 3 -29.76 32.06 -53.42
C ILE A 3 -29.49 33.57 -53.27
N PRO A 4 -28.25 34.05 -52.95
CA PRO A 4 -27.04 33.69 -53.72
C PRO A 4 -25.67 33.58 -52.99
N ALA A 5 -24.70 33.00 -53.71
CA ALA A 5 -23.25 33.25 -53.56
C ALA A 5 -22.82 34.40 -54.51
N PRO A 6 -21.60 34.97 -54.43
CA PRO A 6 -20.44 34.45 -55.19
C PRO A 6 -19.09 34.66 -54.41
N ALA A 7 -17.86 34.49 -54.92
CA ALA A 7 -17.33 34.46 -56.28
C ALA A 7 -16.01 33.64 -56.44
N GLN A 8 -15.63 33.39 -57.70
CA GLN A 8 -14.32 32.87 -58.15
C GLN A 8 -13.48 33.99 -58.78
N ASP A 9 -12.14 33.81 -58.92
CA ASP A 9 -11.30 34.13 -60.11
C ASP A 9 -9.79 34.22 -59.80
N LYS A 10 -8.83 34.07 -60.74
CA LYS A 10 -8.74 33.27 -62.01
C LYS A 10 -7.27 33.24 -62.48
N GLY A 11 -6.93 32.32 -63.39
CA GLY A 11 -5.75 32.41 -64.28
C GLY A 11 -4.38 32.06 -63.66
N ASP A 12 -3.37 31.60 -64.41
CA ASP A 12 -3.40 31.08 -65.79
C ASP A 12 -2.16 30.19 -66.10
N HIS A 13 -2.19 29.50 -67.26
CA HIS A 13 -1.21 28.52 -67.80
C HIS A 13 0.13 29.16 -68.34
N PRO A 14 1.14 28.45 -68.97
CA PRO A 14 1.15 27.08 -69.55
C PRO A 14 2.48 26.22 -69.52
N ALA A 15 2.39 25.01 -70.15
CA ALA A 15 3.45 24.25 -70.87
C ALA A 15 4.58 23.53 -70.06
N THR A 16 5.13 22.35 -70.44
CA THR A 16 4.97 21.47 -71.63
C THR A 16 5.48 20.03 -71.35
N GLN A 17 4.86 19.00 -71.99
CA GLN A 17 5.42 17.68 -72.44
C GLN A 17 6.25 16.80 -71.43
N ASN A 18 6.11 15.46 -71.35
CA ASN A 18 5.99 14.48 -72.43
C ASN A 18 5.46 13.09 -71.94
N THR A 19 4.81 12.33 -72.85
CA THR A 19 4.76 10.85 -73.04
C THR A 19 5.06 9.85 -71.87
N LYS A 20 4.43 8.67 -71.72
CA LYS A 20 3.40 7.92 -72.50
C LYS A 20 2.82 6.73 -71.66
N THR A 21 1.54 6.39 -71.87
CA THR A 21 0.84 5.07 -71.71
C THR A 21 1.07 4.20 -70.45
N LEU A 22 0.10 3.88 -69.56
CA LEU A 22 -1.30 3.37 -69.64
C LEU A 22 -1.52 1.87 -69.97
N SER A 23 -2.46 1.30 -69.18
CA SER A 23 -3.24 0.05 -69.27
C SER A 23 -2.78 -1.11 -68.36
N GLY A 24 -3.68 -1.87 -67.72
CA GLY A 24 -5.15 -1.81 -67.68
C GLY A 24 -5.71 -2.63 -66.51
N ALA A 25 -6.99 -2.48 -66.17
CA ALA A 25 -7.61 -3.04 -64.97
C ALA A 25 -8.45 -4.32 -65.21
N HIS A 26 -8.83 -4.98 -64.10
CA HIS A 26 -9.85 -6.05 -63.93
C HIS A 26 -9.61 -7.45 -64.52
N SER A 27 -9.54 -8.47 -63.65
CA SER A 27 -10.67 -9.41 -63.36
C SER A 27 -10.27 -10.64 -62.49
N GLU A 28 -11.21 -11.09 -61.65
CA GLU A 28 -11.55 -12.48 -61.22
C GLU A 28 -10.44 -13.55 -61.03
N LEU A 29 -10.21 -14.08 -59.81
CA LEU A 29 -10.93 -15.13 -59.05
C LEU A 29 -10.50 -16.61 -59.33
N HIS A 30 -10.31 -17.35 -58.23
CA HIS A 30 -10.24 -18.81 -58.05
C HIS A 30 -8.98 -19.66 -58.37
N SER A 31 -8.60 -20.46 -57.35
CA SER A 31 -7.72 -21.66 -57.35
C SER A 31 -6.20 -21.42 -57.52
N ALA A 32 -5.28 -22.22 -56.96
CA ALA A 32 -5.41 -23.48 -56.21
C ALA A 32 -4.38 -23.63 -55.06
N SER A 33 -4.66 -24.58 -54.15
CA SER A 33 -3.76 -25.01 -53.08
C SER A 33 -2.67 -25.97 -53.56
N LYS A 34 -1.46 -25.86 -52.96
CA LYS A 34 -0.42 -26.89 -52.68
C LYS A 34 0.99 -26.41 -53.03
N ASN A 35 1.84 -26.25 -52.01
CA ASN A 35 3.26 -26.58 -52.08
C ASN A 35 3.85 -26.79 -50.68
N LYS A 36 4.21 -28.04 -50.34
CA LYS A 36 5.07 -28.34 -49.19
C LYS A 36 6.53 -28.10 -49.60
N PRO A 37 7.40 -27.54 -48.73
CA PRO A 37 8.83 -27.45 -49.02
C PRO A 37 9.44 -28.84 -49.19
N SER A 38 10.31 -29.01 -50.18
CA SER A 38 11.00 -30.29 -50.39
C SER A 38 12.00 -30.58 -49.25
N THR A 39 12.26 -31.87 -49.02
CA THR A 39 13.15 -32.35 -47.96
C THR A 39 14.61 -31.91 -48.10
N SER A 40 15.03 -31.40 -49.26
CA SER A 40 16.36 -30.79 -49.45
C SER A 40 16.46 -29.38 -48.86
N ALA A 41 15.40 -28.56 -48.96
CA ALA A 41 15.36 -27.22 -48.37
C ALA A 41 15.40 -27.27 -46.84
N LEU A 42 14.67 -28.21 -46.23
CA LEU A 42 14.69 -28.47 -44.80
C LEU A 42 16.08 -28.92 -44.30
N LYS A 43 16.77 -29.81 -45.05
CA LYS A 43 18.14 -30.23 -44.70
C LYS A 43 19.15 -29.07 -44.78
N LYS A 44 19.04 -28.20 -45.78
CA LYS A 44 19.94 -27.04 -45.96
C LYS A 44 19.75 -25.98 -44.87
N ASN A 45 18.51 -25.76 -44.40
CA ASN A 45 18.28 -24.88 -43.25
C ASN A 45 18.77 -25.49 -41.93
N LEU A 46 18.65 -26.83 -41.75
CA LEU A 46 19.11 -27.50 -40.54
C LEU A 46 20.64 -27.46 -40.36
N SER A 47 21.42 -27.52 -41.45
CA SER A 47 22.88 -27.37 -41.38
C SER A 47 23.29 -25.93 -41.02
N THR A 48 22.64 -24.92 -41.59
CA THR A 48 22.89 -23.51 -41.24
C THR A 48 22.56 -23.22 -39.76
N VAL A 49 21.45 -23.74 -39.24
CA VAL A 49 21.10 -23.60 -37.81
C VAL A 49 22.12 -24.30 -36.90
N LYS A 50 22.61 -25.49 -37.26
CA LYS A 50 23.65 -26.19 -36.49
C LYS A 50 24.98 -25.44 -36.46
N ASN A 51 25.40 -24.84 -37.57
CA ASN A 51 26.62 -24.03 -37.63
C ASN A 51 26.49 -22.74 -36.81
N ASN A 52 25.34 -22.07 -36.86
CA ASN A 52 25.11 -20.89 -36.01
C ASN A 52 25.11 -21.26 -34.51
N LEU A 53 24.60 -22.44 -34.13
CA LEU A 53 24.63 -22.92 -32.75
C LEU A 53 26.05 -23.23 -32.23
N SER A 54 26.96 -23.72 -33.08
CA SER A 54 28.34 -23.97 -32.67
C SER A 54 29.13 -22.67 -32.51
N THR A 55 28.94 -21.69 -33.39
CA THR A 55 29.50 -20.34 -33.24
C THR A 55 29.03 -19.65 -31.96
N VAL A 56 27.72 -19.74 -31.63
CA VAL A 56 27.18 -19.19 -30.38
C VAL A 56 27.76 -19.89 -29.14
N LYS A 57 27.92 -21.22 -29.16
CA LYS A 57 28.56 -21.96 -28.05
C LYS A 57 30.03 -21.57 -27.85
N ASN A 58 30.79 -21.35 -28.93
CA ASN A 58 32.18 -20.90 -28.84
C ASN A 58 32.27 -19.46 -28.30
N ASN A 59 31.39 -18.56 -28.70
CA ASN A 59 31.36 -17.20 -28.14
C ASN A 59 31.02 -17.20 -26.63
N LEU A 60 30.12 -18.11 -26.19
CA LEU A 60 29.77 -18.30 -24.77
C LEU A 60 30.91 -18.87 -23.92
N SER A 61 31.79 -19.73 -24.47
CA SER A 61 32.98 -20.20 -23.75
C SER A 61 34.06 -19.13 -23.65
N THR A 62 34.28 -18.34 -24.70
CA THR A 62 35.19 -17.17 -24.68
C THR A 62 34.78 -16.17 -23.60
N VAL A 63 33.50 -15.79 -23.53
CA VAL A 63 32.98 -14.84 -22.52
C VAL A 63 33.10 -15.37 -21.08
N LYS A 64 32.96 -16.69 -20.87
CA LYS A 64 33.23 -17.32 -19.55
C LYS A 64 34.70 -17.20 -19.15
N ASN A 65 35.62 -17.43 -20.08
CA ASN A 65 37.06 -17.32 -19.82
C ASN A 65 37.49 -15.86 -19.54
N SER A 66 36.93 -14.88 -20.25
CA SER A 66 37.14 -13.45 -19.97
C SER A 66 36.68 -13.07 -18.56
N LYS A 67 35.51 -13.57 -18.11
CA LYS A 67 35.03 -13.33 -16.75
C LYS A 67 35.94 -13.93 -15.67
N LEU A 68 36.51 -15.12 -15.88
CA LEU A 68 37.44 -15.73 -14.92
C LEU A 68 38.74 -14.91 -14.77
N GLN A 69 39.30 -14.39 -15.87
CA GLN A 69 40.51 -13.56 -15.78
C GLN A 69 40.26 -12.23 -15.03
N ILE A 70 39.12 -11.57 -15.26
CA ILE A 70 38.77 -10.33 -14.54
C ILE A 70 38.67 -10.58 -13.02
N THR A 71 38.06 -11.69 -12.58
CA THR A 71 38.01 -12.03 -11.15
C THR A 71 39.36 -12.34 -10.51
N ASN A 72 40.36 -12.77 -11.29
CA ASN A 72 41.70 -13.04 -10.78
C ASN A 72 42.57 -11.77 -10.68
N SER A 73 42.44 -10.83 -11.63
CA SER A 73 43.13 -9.53 -11.55
C SER A 73 42.62 -8.63 -10.41
N VAL A 74 41.34 -8.73 -10.04
CA VAL A 74 40.80 -7.97 -8.89
C VAL A 74 41.36 -8.48 -7.56
N LYS A 75 41.62 -9.79 -7.41
CA LYS A 75 42.21 -10.33 -6.18
C LYS A 75 43.67 -9.89 -5.97
N THR A 76 44.48 -9.81 -7.03
CA THR A 76 45.91 -9.45 -6.94
C THR A 76 46.19 -7.95 -6.76
N HIS A 77 45.20 -7.07 -6.88
CA HIS A 77 45.32 -5.64 -6.53
C HIS A 77 44.90 -5.32 -5.09
N SER A 78 44.23 -6.23 -4.38
CA SER A 78 43.82 -5.99 -2.98
C SER A 78 44.96 -6.12 -1.96
N THR A 79 46.05 -6.83 -2.29
CA THR A 79 47.15 -7.17 -1.38
C THR A 79 48.39 -6.28 -1.50
N LYS A 80 48.34 -5.16 -2.25
CA LYS A 80 49.45 -4.21 -2.41
C LYS A 80 49.14 -2.76 -1.96
N ARG A 81 48.09 -2.56 -1.16
CA ARG A 81 47.65 -1.21 -0.72
C ARG A 81 47.67 -0.96 0.80
N ASN A 82 48.25 -1.87 1.58
CA ASN A 82 48.48 -1.70 3.01
C ASN A 82 49.98 -1.41 3.31
N GLU A 83 50.56 -0.41 2.66
CA GLU A 83 51.90 0.10 2.99
C GLU A 83 52.16 1.45 2.27
N SER A 84 51.62 2.55 2.81
CA SER A 84 52.20 3.92 2.70
C SER A 84 51.29 5.03 3.27
N HIS A 85 51.94 6.02 3.90
CA HIS A 85 51.49 7.38 4.21
C HIS A 85 50.41 7.64 5.28
N SER A 86 50.90 7.90 6.48
CA SER A 86 50.46 9.03 7.30
C SER A 86 50.91 10.38 6.70
N ALA A 87 50.03 11.39 6.60
CA ALA A 87 50.30 12.82 6.86
C ALA A 87 49.10 13.76 6.59
N GLN A 88 48.74 14.54 7.62
CA GLN A 88 48.26 15.95 7.63
C GLN A 88 47.12 16.49 6.70
N ASN A 89 46.15 17.09 7.41
CA ASN A 89 45.45 18.37 7.17
C ASN A 89 44.34 18.57 6.10
N ASN A 90 43.12 18.63 6.65
CA ASN A 90 42.16 19.75 6.64
C ASN A 90 41.30 20.14 5.41
N GLN A 91 39.99 20.22 5.73
CA GLN A 91 38.88 20.98 5.15
C GLN A 91 38.09 20.46 3.92
N LYS A 92 36.78 20.38 4.20
CA LYS A 92 35.57 20.56 3.35
C LYS A 92 34.89 19.35 2.69
N THR A 93 33.59 19.60 2.53
CA THR A 93 32.52 18.90 1.80
C THR A 93 31.94 17.61 2.35
N ALA A 94 30.64 17.71 2.64
CA ALA A 94 29.70 16.64 2.90
C ALA A 94 29.59 15.66 1.73
N GLY A 95 29.40 14.39 2.07
CA GLY A 95 29.18 13.28 1.15
C GLY A 95 29.52 11.97 1.86
N GLU A 96 28.80 10.91 1.53
CA GLU A 96 29.14 9.52 1.90
C GLU A 96 29.15 9.16 3.39
N GLY A 97 27.98 8.78 3.90
CA GLY A 97 27.80 8.25 5.26
C GLY A 97 26.63 7.28 5.38
N ASN A 98 26.47 6.34 4.44
CA ASN A 98 25.33 5.42 4.46
C ASN A 98 25.66 4.02 3.89
N ALA A 99 26.59 3.31 4.55
CA ALA A 99 26.86 1.89 4.31
C ALA A 99 27.21 1.09 5.60
N ALA A 100 27.43 1.75 6.73
CA ALA A 100 28.00 1.14 7.94
C ALA A 100 26.99 0.82 9.07
N SER A 101 25.70 1.16 8.91
CA SER A 101 24.67 0.95 9.95
C SER A 101 23.97 -0.42 9.91
N LEU A 102 24.18 -1.23 8.87
CA LEU A 102 23.50 -2.53 8.69
C LEU A 102 24.24 -3.73 9.32
N SER A 103 25.45 -3.54 9.86
CA SER A 103 26.32 -4.62 10.34
C SER A 103 26.41 -4.79 11.86
N ARG A 104 25.57 -4.07 12.64
CA ARG A 104 25.60 -4.14 14.12
C ARG A 104 24.31 -4.65 14.75
N TRP A 105 23.72 -5.68 14.14
CA TRP A 105 22.86 -6.61 14.87
C TRP A 105 23.71 -7.30 15.95
N LYS A 106 23.73 -6.74 17.17
CA LYS A 106 24.00 -7.56 18.35
C LYS A 106 22.94 -8.64 18.37
N GLU A 107 23.34 -9.89 18.58
CA GLU A 107 22.40 -10.98 18.85
C GLU A 107 21.68 -10.67 20.17
N PHE A 108 20.51 -10.03 20.06
CA PHE A 108 19.61 -9.86 21.19
C PHE A 108 19.17 -11.27 21.62
N ASP A 109 19.52 -11.68 22.83
CA ASP A 109 19.25 -13.05 23.28
C ASP A 109 17.74 -13.22 23.54
N THR A 110 17.02 -13.61 22.49
CA THR A 110 15.59 -13.88 22.52
C THR A 110 15.19 -14.86 23.62
N ARG A 111 16.11 -15.67 24.16
CA ARG A 111 15.86 -16.55 25.32
C ARG A 111 15.48 -15.78 26.60
N ARG A 112 15.78 -14.48 26.68
CA ARG A 112 15.32 -13.59 27.76
C ARG A 112 13.88 -13.10 27.58
N LEU A 113 13.30 -13.25 26.39
CA LEU A 113 11.89 -12.95 26.08
C LEU A 113 10.99 -14.19 26.18
N ASN A 114 11.47 -15.33 26.70
CA ASN A 114 10.80 -16.63 26.66
C ASN A 114 9.48 -16.76 27.45
N ALA A 115 8.95 -15.66 27.97
CA ALA A 115 7.55 -15.58 28.37
C ALA A 115 6.68 -15.29 27.13
N VAL A 116 6.28 -16.35 26.40
CA VAL A 116 5.21 -16.24 25.41
C VAL A 116 3.98 -15.59 26.08
N PRO A 117 3.41 -14.51 25.52
CA PRO A 117 2.25 -13.84 26.11
C PRO A 117 1.10 -14.83 26.29
N ARG A 118 0.74 -15.14 27.55
CA ARG A 118 -0.38 -16.03 27.84
C ARG A 118 -1.69 -15.26 27.70
N ILE A 119 -2.31 -15.40 26.53
CA ILE A 119 -3.69 -14.99 26.30
C ILE A 119 -4.60 -15.98 27.05
N LEU A 120 -5.00 -15.62 28.28
CA LEU A 120 -5.67 -16.55 29.19
C LEU A 120 -7.21 -16.56 29.06
N ASP A 121 -7.84 -15.44 28.68
CA ASP A 121 -9.30 -15.31 28.76
C ASP A 121 -10.01 -15.64 27.43
N LEU A 122 -9.55 -15.04 26.33
CA LEU A 122 -10.33 -14.99 25.09
C LEU A 122 -10.49 -16.36 24.40
N GLN A 123 -9.50 -17.27 24.49
CA GLN A 123 -9.63 -18.63 23.95
C GLN A 123 -10.71 -19.47 24.68
N ARG A 124 -10.81 -19.33 26.01
CA ARG A 124 -11.86 -19.98 26.82
C ARG A 124 -13.22 -19.43 26.45
N ASP A 125 -13.32 -18.11 26.26
CA ASP A 125 -14.58 -17.45 25.93
C ASP A 125 -15.05 -17.81 24.51
N CYS A 126 -14.15 -17.97 23.54
CA CYS A 126 -14.48 -18.53 22.22
C CYS A 126 -15.02 -19.97 22.28
N GLN A 127 -14.43 -20.83 23.13
CA GLN A 127 -14.93 -22.20 23.33
C GLN A 127 -16.33 -22.21 23.95
N ASN A 128 -16.61 -21.29 24.88
CA ASN A 128 -17.92 -21.13 25.51
C ASN A 128 -18.97 -20.51 24.55
N ALA A 129 -18.57 -19.55 23.71
CA ALA A 129 -19.44 -18.91 22.74
C ALA A 129 -20.02 -19.90 21.71
N ALA A 130 -19.21 -20.88 21.29
CA ALA A 130 -19.61 -21.97 20.39
C ALA A 130 -20.71 -22.90 20.97
N LEU A 131 -21.02 -22.80 22.27
CA LEU A 131 -22.02 -23.63 22.96
C LEU A 131 -23.38 -22.91 23.16
N THR A 132 -23.51 -21.64 22.78
CA THR A 132 -24.77 -20.89 22.91
C THR A 132 -25.76 -21.25 21.79
N LYS A 133 -26.89 -21.87 22.14
CA LYS A 133 -27.85 -22.46 21.18
C LYS A 133 -28.65 -21.45 20.33
N ASP A 134 -28.63 -20.17 20.68
CA ASP A 134 -29.68 -19.23 20.25
C ASP A 134 -29.30 -18.33 19.06
N GLY A 135 -28.15 -18.56 18.41
CA GLY A 135 -27.77 -17.93 17.13
C GLY A 135 -27.60 -16.40 17.14
N LYS A 136 -27.66 -15.75 18.31
CA LYS A 136 -27.43 -14.30 18.44
C LYS A 136 -25.92 -14.01 18.51
N PRO A 137 -25.43 -12.97 17.83
CA PRO A 137 -24.04 -12.54 17.99
C PRO A 137 -23.84 -12.02 19.42
N VAL A 138 -23.07 -12.76 20.22
CA VAL A 138 -22.75 -12.34 21.58
C VAL A 138 -21.77 -11.16 21.52
N GLN A 139 -22.20 -9.99 22.00
CA GLN A 139 -21.31 -8.85 22.21
C GLN A 139 -20.38 -9.12 23.40
N PHE A 140 -19.33 -9.91 23.18
CA PHE A 140 -18.19 -9.93 24.07
C PHE A 140 -17.36 -8.66 23.85
N LEU A 141 -17.32 -7.78 24.85
CA LEU A 141 -16.16 -6.91 25.05
C LEU A 141 -14.98 -7.84 25.38
N SER A 142 -14.29 -8.25 24.31
CA SER A 142 -13.26 -9.26 24.37
C SER A 142 -11.98 -8.57 24.87
N TYR A 143 -11.51 -8.95 26.05
CA TYR A 143 -10.24 -8.43 26.59
C TYR A 143 -9.14 -9.47 26.44
N LEU A 144 -7.93 -9.01 26.13
CA LEU A 144 -6.72 -9.82 26.19
C LEU A 144 -5.93 -9.50 27.45
N SER A 145 -5.71 -10.52 28.27
CA SER A 145 -4.76 -10.43 29.36
C SER A 145 -3.32 -10.63 28.87
N THR A 146 -2.46 -9.62 29.07
CA THR A 146 -1.04 -9.63 28.66
C THR A 146 -0.14 -9.23 29.83
N SER A 147 1.00 -9.88 30.02
CA SER A 147 2.03 -9.46 30.99
C SER A 147 3.05 -8.56 30.28
N GLU A 148 3.42 -7.44 30.89
CA GLU A 148 4.43 -6.52 30.34
C GLU A 148 5.88 -6.93 30.68
N ASP A 149 6.10 -7.87 31.61
CA ASP A 149 7.42 -8.12 32.24
C ASP A 149 8.51 -8.49 31.23
N PHE A 150 8.12 -9.11 30.11
CA PHE A 150 9.04 -9.50 29.04
C PHE A 150 9.54 -8.30 28.20
N LEU A 151 8.86 -7.14 28.23
CA LEU A 151 9.29 -5.92 27.53
C LEU A 151 10.45 -5.22 28.25
N PHE A 152 10.51 -5.30 29.58
CA PHE A 152 11.44 -4.49 30.38
C PHE A 152 12.94 -4.70 30.06
N PRO A 153 13.44 -5.92 29.75
CA PRO A 153 14.81 -6.10 29.27
C PRO A 153 15.10 -5.33 27.98
N TYR A 154 14.19 -5.38 26.99
CA TYR A 154 14.34 -4.66 25.73
C TYR A 154 14.29 -3.14 25.93
N LEU A 155 13.36 -2.63 26.74
CA LEU A 155 13.26 -1.20 27.05
C LEU A 155 14.52 -0.69 27.77
N GLY A 156 15.03 -1.45 28.74
CA GLY A 156 16.27 -1.13 29.46
C GLY A 156 17.54 -1.19 28.59
N GLU A 157 17.63 -2.15 27.67
CA GLU A 157 18.74 -2.22 26.70
C GLU A 157 18.71 -1.06 25.68
N ASN A 158 17.55 -0.45 25.46
CA ASN A 158 17.36 0.79 24.71
C ASN A 158 17.55 2.06 25.57
N GLY A 159 18.05 1.94 26.80
CA GLY A 159 18.38 3.07 27.67
C GLY A 159 17.21 3.69 28.43
N LEU A 160 16.05 3.04 28.49
CA LEU A 160 14.87 3.57 29.17
C LEU A 160 14.80 3.15 30.64
N HIS A 161 14.47 4.10 31.51
CA HIS A 161 14.23 3.85 32.93
C HIS A 161 12.79 3.37 33.15
N VAL A 162 12.62 2.05 33.31
CA VAL A 162 11.32 1.40 33.57
C VAL A 162 11.30 0.69 34.93
N GLN A 163 10.18 0.77 35.63
CA GLN A 163 9.94 0.08 36.90
C GLN A 163 9.22 -1.25 36.66
N ARG A 164 9.65 -2.31 37.35
CA ARG A 164 8.98 -3.62 37.31
C ARG A 164 7.75 -3.62 38.21
N GLY A 165 6.69 -4.35 37.82
CA GLY A 165 5.61 -4.72 38.73
C GLY A 165 4.21 -4.12 38.49
N PHE A 166 3.92 -3.52 37.33
CA PHE A 166 2.54 -3.09 36.99
C PHE A 166 1.63 -4.21 36.48
N GLY A 167 2.18 -5.41 36.27
CA GLY A 167 1.41 -6.65 36.19
C GLY A 167 0.73 -6.93 34.86
N VAL A 168 -0.39 -7.67 34.94
CA VAL A 168 -1.16 -8.12 33.77
C VAL A 168 -2.17 -7.05 33.37
N ARG A 169 -2.12 -6.61 32.11
CA ARG A 169 -3.10 -5.69 31.52
C ARG A 169 -4.31 -6.39 30.94
N ARG A 170 -5.37 -5.62 30.69
CA ARG A 170 -6.49 -5.99 29.82
C ARG A 170 -6.53 -5.04 28.62
N GLU A 171 -6.09 -5.51 27.47
CA GLU A 171 -6.19 -4.78 26.21
C GLU A 171 -7.56 -5.03 25.54
N ILE A 172 -8.16 -4.00 24.96
CA ILE A 172 -9.46 -4.09 24.27
C ILE A 172 -9.24 -4.61 22.85
N VAL A 173 -9.84 -5.76 22.53
CA VAL A 173 -9.83 -6.35 21.18
C VAL A 173 -10.93 -5.74 20.32
N ASP A 174 -10.67 -5.53 19.03
CA ASP A 174 -11.74 -5.20 18.09
C ASP A 174 -12.67 -6.41 17.85
N PRO A 175 -13.96 -6.32 18.24
CA PRO A 175 -14.85 -7.47 18.24
C PRO A 175 -15.23 -7.96 16.83
N VAL A 176 -15.01 -7.13 15.79
CA VAL A 176 -15.39 -7.43 14.40
C VAL A 176 -14.21 -8.03 13.63
N HIS A 177 -13.01 -7.46 13.79
CA HIS A 177 -11.86 -7.76 12.95
C HIS A 177 -10.78 -8.61 13.62
N GLU A 178 -10.66 -8.59 14.96
CA GLU A 178 -9.63 -9.32 15.68
C GLU A 178 -10.15 -10.60 16.35
N THR A 179 -11.37 -10.59 16.91
CA THR A 179 -11.93 -11.74 17.65
C THR A 179 -12.00 -13.04 16.83
N LYS A 180 -12.41 -12.99 15.55
CA LYS A 180 -12.45 -14.20 14.68
C LYS A 180 -11.06 -14.86 14.53
N LEU A 181 -10.00 -14.05 14.42
CA LEU A 181 -8.62 -14.53 14.35
C LEU A 181 -8.17 -15.12 15.69
N LEU A 182 -8.52 -14.44 16.80
CA LEU A 182 -8.18 -14.87 18.16
C LEU A 182 -8.97 -16.10 18.65
N CYS A 183 -10.09 -16.45 18.03
CA CYS A 183 -10.77 -17.74 18.24
C CYS A 183 -10.16 -18.92 17.45
N SER A 184 -9.33 -18.67 16.43
CA SER A 184 -8.67 -19.76 15.69
C SER A 184 -7.53 -20.37 16.52
N PRO A 185 -7.27 -21.70 16.50
CA PRO A 185 -6.18 -22.28 17.29
C PRO A 185 -4.80 -21.75 16.88
N PRO A 186 -3.82 -21.66 17.80
CA PRO A 186 -2.43 -21.30 17.48
C PRO A 186 -1.76 -22.30 16.51
N LEU A 187 -0.74 -21.84 15.78
CA LEU A 187 -0.04 -22.67 14.79
C LEU A 187 0.92 -23.66 15.46
N THR A 188 0.51 -24.92 15.56
CA THR A 188 1.33 -26.00 16.14
C THR A 188 2.36 -26.59 15.16
N ASP A 189 2.05 -26.62 13.86
CA ASP A 189 2.90 -27.19 12.81
C ASP A 189 2.78 -26.37 11.52
N LEU A 190 3.92 -26.04 10.91
CA LEU A 190 4.00 -25.34 9.60
C LEU A 190 3.27 -26.08 8.49
N MET A 191 3.16 -27.41 8.58
CA MET A 191 2.48 -28.21 7.56
C MET A 191 0.98 -27.89 7.45
N LEU A 192 0.38 -27.31 8.49
CA LEU A 192 -1.01 -26.85 8.53
C LEU A 192 -1.24 -25.52 7.79
N LEU A 193 -0.17 -24.78 7.49
CA LEU A 193 -0.25 -23.54 6.72
C LEU A 193 -0.73 -23.83 5.29
N PRO A 194 -1.51 -22.91 4.69
CA PRO A 194 -1.89 -23.03 3.30
C PRO A 194 -0.62 -23.02 2.43
N ASN A 195 -0.64 -23.79 1.35
CA ASN A 195 0.49 -24.04 0.49
C ASN A 195 0.12 -23.75 -0.95
N GLU A 196 0.91 -22.89 -1.60
CA GLU A 196 0.64 -22.38 -2.93
C GLU A 196 0.62 -23.49 -3.98
N THR A 197 1.45 -24.53 -3.84
CA THR A 197 1.61 -25.59 -4.85
C THR A 197 0.62 -26.74 -4.70
N THR A 198 0.00 -26.93 -3.52
CA THR A 198 -1.11 -27.89 -3.32
C THR A 198 -2.48 -27.25 -3.51
N SER A 199 -2.58 -25.93 -3.31
CA SER A 199 -3.80 -25.14 -3.53
C SER A 199 -4.20 -25.10 -5.01
N ARG A 200 -5.50 -24.90 -5.27
CA ARG A 200 -6.08 -25.03 -6.62
C ARG A 200 -6.92 -23.82 -7.00
N VAL A 201 -6.90 -23.50 -8.29
CA VAL A 201 -7.75 -22.48 -8.92
C VAL A 201 -8.55 -23.15 -10.03
N SER A 202 -9.82 -22.80 -10.18
CA SER A 202 -10.69 -23.28 -11.25
C SER A 202 -11.65 -22.19 -11.73
N ILE A 203 -12.07 -22.24 -12.99
CA ILE A 203 -13.17 -21.42 -13.51
C ILE A 203 -14.48 -22.15 -13.23
N LEU A 204 -15.47 -21.44 -12.69
CA LEU A 204 -16.83 -21.93 -12.55
C LEU A 204 -17.61 -21.68 -13.84
N GLY A 205 -18.26 -22.72 -14.38
CA GLY A 205 -19.02 -22.61 -15.64
C GLY A 205 -18.15 -22.35 -16.88
N GLN A 206 -16.94 -22.94 -16.93
CA GLN A 206 -15.95 -22.65 -17.97
C GLN A 206 -16.49 -22.81 -19.40
N GLN A 207 -16.28 -21.77 -20.21
CA GLN A 207 -16.57 -21.73 -21.64
C GLN A 207 -15.27 -21.82 -22.47
N LEU A 208 -15.38 -22.24 -23.73
CA LEU A 208 -14.25 -22.31 -24.67
C LEU A 208 -13.76 -20.93 -25.11
N GLN A 209 -14.67 -19.97 -25.21
CA GLN A 209 -14.43 -18.59 -25.65
C GLN A 209 -15.40 -17.67 -24.90
N TYR A 210 -14.94 -16.48 -24.54
CA TYR A 210 -15.74 -15.43 -23.90
C TYR A 210 -15.75 -14.17 -24.76
N ASN A 211 -16.60 -13.21 -24.44
CA ASN A 211 -16.67 -11.88 -25.03
C ASN A 211 -16.25 -10.82 -24.01
N VAL A 212 -15.80 -9.66 -24.50
CA VAL A 212 -15.64 -8.48 -23.63
C VAL A 212 -16.98 -8.12 -22.99
N GLY A 213 -16.97 -7.91 -21.67
CA GLY A 213 -18.17 -7.69 -20.86
C GLY A 213 -18.78 -8.95 -20.25
N ASP A 214 -18.30 -10.15 -20.59
CA ASP A 214 -18.76 -11.37 -19.91
C ASP A 214 -18.21 -11.43 -18.48
N THR A 215 -19.08 -11.81 -17.54
CA THR A 215 -18.71 -12.08 -16.15
C THR A 215 -18.05 -13.45 -16.05
N ILE A 216 -16.87 -13.50 -15.44
CA ILE A 216 -16.15 -14.75 -15.17
C ILE A 216 -16.05 -15.00 -13.67
N GLN A 217 -16.25 -16.26 -13.29
CA GLN A 217 -16.33 -16.73 -11.92
C GLN A 217 -15.23 -17.77 -11.65
N PHE A 218 -14.66 -17.72 -10.46
CA PHE A 218 -13.56 -18.58 -10.06
C PHE A 218 -13.83 -19.21 -8.69
N ARG A 219 -13.26 -20.39 -8.50
CA ARG A 219 -13.14 -21.03 -7.18
C ARG A 219 -11.67 -21.30 -6.89
N VAL A 220 -11.23 -20.82 -5.73
CA VAL A 220 -9.90 -21.07 -5.18
C VAL A 220 -10.07 -21.95 -3.95
N ASP A 221 -9.56 -23.17 -3.99
CA ASP A 221 -9.57 -24.09 -2.85
C ASP A 221 -8.16 -24.13 -2.25
N LEU A 222 -8.02 -23.70 -1.00
CA LEU A 222 -6.72 -23.75 -0.32
C LEU A 222 -6.49 -25.11 0.31
N PHE A 223 -5.29 -25.63 0.09
CA PHE A 223 -4.81 -26.87 0.69
C PHE A 223 -3.59 -26.59 1.55
N ASP A 224 -3.41 -27.39 2.60
CA ASP A 224 -2.22 -27.35 3.45
C ASP A 224 -1.02 -28.04 2.77
N SER A 225 0.14 -28.08 3.45
CA SER A 225 1.34 -28.71 2.88
C SER A 225 1.30 -30.24 2.90
N ARG A 226 0.27 -30.84 3.49
CA ARG A 226 0.00 -32.29 3.49
C ARG A 226 -1.03 -32.68 2.42
N GLY A 227 -1.64 -31.70 1.75
CA GLY A 227 -2.68 -31.91 0.74
C GLY A 227 -4.10 -32.03 1.29
N TRP A 228 -4.35 -31.63 2.54
CA TRP A 228 -5.70 -31.53 3.10
C TRP A 228 -6.31 -30.17 2.79
N ILE A 229 -7.61 -30.13 2.51
CA ILE A 229 -8.34 -28.86 2.36
C ILE A 229 -8.30 -28.09 3.68
N ARG A 230 -8.09 -26.77 3.61
CA ARG A 230 -8.10 -25.90 4.79
C ARG A 230 -9.49 -25.97 5.44
N PRO A 231 -9.64 -26.24 6.74
CA PRO A 231 -10.94 -26.51 7.36
C PRO A 231 -11.81 -25.25 7.61
N ALA A 232 -11.24 -24.06 7.38
CA ALA A 232 -11.90 -22.78 7.61
C ALA A 232 -11.28 -21.71 6.71
N GLY A 233 -11.96 -20.57 6.57
CA GLY A 233 -11.50 -19.37 5.87
C GLY A 233 -10.57 -18.48 6.68
N GLY A 234 -10.58 -17.18 6.37
CA GLY A 234 -9.81 -16.13 7.05
C GLY A 234 -8.40 -15.86 6.55
N ASP A 235 -7.96 -16.53 5.48
CA ASP A 235 -6.71 -16.20 4.79
C ASP A 235 -6.94 -15.04 3.80
N GLU A 236 -5.95 -14.16 3.62
CA GLU A 236 -6.06 -13.09 2.64
C GLU A 236 -5.61 -13.54 1.25
N ILE A 237 -6.59 -13.74 0.36
CA ILE A 237 -6.39 -14.06 -1.05
C ILE A 237 -6.60 -12.80 -1.91
N ARG A 238 -5.64 -12.52 -2.78
CA ARG A 238 -5.73 -11.46 -3.80
C ARG A 238 -5.72 -12.08 -5.17
N MET A 239 -6.57 -11.59 -6.06
CA MET A 239 -6.71 -12.14 -7.39
C MET A 239 -6.86 -11.03 -8.43
N TRP A 240 -6.22 -11.19 -9.58
CA TRP A 240 -6.32 -10.28 -10.71
C TRP A 240 -6.08 -11.03 -12.03
N LEU A 241 -6.65 -10.50 -13.10
CA LEU A 241 -6.43 -10.98 -14.46
C LEU A 241 -5.50 -10.01 -15.18
N LYS A 242 -4.60 -10.52 -16.01
CA LYS A 242 -3.63 -9.71 -16.76
C LYS A 242 -3.54 -10.15 -18.22
N SER A 243 -3.40 -9.21 -19.15
CA SER A 243 -3.17 -9.52 -20.57
C SER A 243 -1.81 -10.21 -20.78
N ASP A 244 -1.72 -11.12 -21.77
CA ASP A 244 -0.44 -11.71 -22.18
C ASP A 244 0.52 -10.66 -22.79
N ARG A 245 -0.04 -9.58 -23.33
CA ARG A 245 0.65 -8.47 -24.01
C ARG A 245 0.11 -7.13 -23.56
N GLY A 246 1.02 -6.17 -23.37
CA GLY A 246 0.67 -4.82 -22.91
C GLY A 246 0.20 -4.79 -21.45
N ASP A 247 -0.19 -3.60 -21.01
CA ASP A 247 -0.42 -3.28 -19.61
C ASP A 247 -1.91 -3.20 -19.26
N ASN A 248 -2.68 -4.23 -19.63
CA ASN A 248 -4.07 -4.38 -19.18
C ASN A 248 -4.15 -5.33 -17.98
N SER A 249 -4.91 -4.94 -16.96
CA SER A 249 -5.07 -5.70 -15.72
C SER A 249 -6.40 -5.37 -15.06
N VAL A 250 -7.13 -6.34 -14.51
CA VAL A 250 -8.38 -6.10 -13.77
C VAL A 250 -8.34 -6.89 -12.45
N PRO A 251 -8.65 -6.26 -11.30
CA PRO A 251 -8.73 -6.98 -10.05
C PRO A 251 -9.97 -7.89 -10.06
N VAL A 252 -9.92 -8.95 -9.27
CA VAL A 252 -11.05 -9.86 -9.07
C VAL A 252 -11.56 -9.65 -7.65
N GLN A 253 -12.88 -9.49 -7.50
CA GLN A 253 -13.51 -9.48 -6.19
C GLN A 253 -13.37 -10.88 -5.59
N VAL A 254 -12.75 -10.99 -4.40
CA VAL A 254 -12.61 -12.27 -3.70
C VAL A 254 -13.49 -12.27 -2.44
N LEU A 255 -14.26 -13.34 -2.28
CA LEU A 255 -15.11 -13.61 -1.12
C LEU A 255 -14.63 -14.90 -0.42
N ASP A 256 -14.34 -14.79 0.88
CA ASP A 256 -14.11 -15.95 1.77
C ASP A 256 -15.42 -16.72 1.97
N LEU A 257 -15.46 -18.00 1.59
CA LEU A 257 -16.62 -18.89 1.80
C LEU A 257 -16.63 -19.53 3.19
N GLY A 258 -15.69 -19.17 4.06
CA GLY A 258 -15.62 -19.56 5.47
C GLY A 258 -15.08 -20.97 5.72
N ASN A 259 -14.90 -21.77 4.67
CA ASN A 259 -14.55 -23.21 4.71
C ASN A 259 -13.19 -23.53 4.04
N GLY A 260 -12.31 -22.54 3.90
CA GLY A 260 -11.00 -22.68 3.25
C GLY A 260 -11.03 -22.59 1.72
N SER A 261 -12.22 -22.39 1.14
CA SER A 261 -12.39 -22.02 -0.27
C SER A 261 -12.86 -20.58 -0.43
N TYR A 262 -12.55 -19.98 -1.57
CA TYR A 262 -12.80 -18.58 -1.89
C TYR A 262 -13.45 -18.49 -3.27
N TYR A 263 -14.43 -17.61 -3.40
CA TYR A 263 -15.11 -17.31 -4.65
C TYR A 263 -14.55 -16.02 -5.25
N GLY A 264 -14.14 -16.08 -6.52
CA GLY A 264 -13.65 -14.93 -7.28
C GLY A 264 -14.66 -14.51 -8.36
N VAL A 265 -14.90 -13.21 -8.56
CA VAL A 265 -15.72 -12.71 -9.68
C VAL A 265 -15.17 -11.40 -10.27
N THR A 266 -15.21 -11.29 -11.59
CA THR A 266 -14.88 -10.06 -12.34
C THR A 266 -15.54 -10.08 -13.72
N GLU A 267 -15.39 -8.99 -14.48
CA GLU A 267 -15.79 -8.90 -15.89
C GLU A 267 -14.55 -8.80 -16.80
N LEU A 268 -14.60 -9.44 -17.96
CA LEU A 268 -13.51 -9.39 -18.95
C LEU A 268 -13.50 -8.05 -19.69
N LYS A 269 -12.42 -7.28 -19.56
CA LYS A 269 -12.35 -5.87 -20.03
C LYS A 269 -11.64 -5.64 -21.37
N TRP A 270 -11.00 -6.65 -21.96
CA TRP A 270 -10.27 -6.54 -23.24
C TRP A 270 -10.30 -7.86 -24.05
N PRO A 271 -10.20 -7.80 -25.38
CA PRO A 271 -10.05 -8.99 -26.22
C PRO A 271 -8.60 -9.50 -26.17
N GLY A 272 -8.40 -10.77 -26.52
CA GLY A 272 -7.10 -11.44 -26.56
C GLY A 272 -6.93 -12.48 -25.45
N VAL A 273 -5.67 -12.75 -25.11
CA VAL A 273 -5.28 -13.79 -24.15
C VAL A 273 -5.10 -13.17 -22.77
N THR A 274 -5.73 -13.78 -21.77
CA THR A 274 -5.74 -13.31 -20.38
C THR A 274 -5.27 -14.42 -19.44
N LEU A 275 -4.31 -14.06 -18.58
CA LEU A 275 -3.70 -14.91 -17.57
C LEU A 275 -4.33 -14.65 -16.19
N VAL A 276 -4.42 -15.70 -15.38
CA VAL A 276 -5.04 -15.66 -14.05
C VAL A 276 -3.97 -15.66 -12.95
N HIS A 277 -3.93 -14.60 -12.14
CA HIS A 277 -3.04 -14.51 -10.99
C HIS A 277 -3.83 -14.57 -9.68
N VAL A 278 -3.48 -15.54 -8.82
CA VAL A 278 -4.03 -15.69 -7.46
C VAL A 278 -2.86 -15.71 -6.49
N ALA A 279 -2.85 -14.82 -5.51
CA ALA A 279 -1.82 -14.71 -4.48
C ALA A 279 -2.37 -15.05 -3.09
N LEU A 280 -1.77 -16.04 -2.44
CA LEU A 280 -1.96 -16.40 -1.04
C LEU A 280 -1.18 -15.40 -0.16
N THR A 281 -1.75 -14.21 0.09
CA THR A 281 -0.98 -13.09 0.63
C THR A 281 -0.65 -13.29 2.10
N TYR A 282 -1.65 -13.59 2.93
CA TYR A 282 -1.46 -13.84 4.36
C TYR A 282 -2.29 -15.04 4.83
N PRO A 283 -1.67 -16.08 5.40
CA PRO A 283 -2.39 -17.09 6.16
C PRO A 283 -3.11 -16.46 7.36
N ARG A 284 -4.30 -16.96 7.73
CA ARG A 284 -5.00 -16.50 8.95
C ARG A 284 -4.14 -16.64 10.20
N GLU A 285 -3.27 -17.65 10.24
CA GLU A 285 -2.39 -17.89 11.39
C GLU A 285 -1.36 -16.77 11.55
N PHE A 286 -0.91 -16.17 10.46
CA PHE A 286 -0.06 -14.97 10.51
C PHE A 286 -0.85 -13.75 10.99
N LEU A 287 -2.07 -13.55 10.47
CA LEU A 287 -2.94 -12.47 10.90
C LEU A 287 -3.25 -12.58 12.40
N ARG A 288 -3.57 -13.79 12.89
CA ARG A 288 -3.72 -14.10 14.32
C ARG A 288 -2.48 -13.68 15.11
N VAL A 289 -1.30 -14.23 14.77
CA VAL A 289 -0.05 -13.93 15.49
C VAL A 289 0.23 -12.43 15.52
N LEU A 290 -0.12 -11.70 14.45
CA LEU A 290 0.06 -10.26 14.42
C LEU A 290 -0.89 -9.50 15.35
N VAL A 291 -2.13 -9.98 15.54
CA VAL A 291 -3.02 -9.48 16.61
C VAL A 291 -2.40 -9.74 17.97
N GLU A 292 -1.98 -10.98 18.25
CA GLU A 292 -1.36 -11.35 19.53
C GLU A 292 -0.13 -10.48 19.84
N LEU A 293 0.75 -10.27 18.87
CA LEU A 293 1.92 -9.41 18.99
C LEU A 293 1.54 -7.93 19.22
N ARG A 294 0.54 -7.39 18.52
CA ARG A 294 0.12 -5.99 18.71
C ARG A 294 -0.47 -5.73 20.08
N HIS A 295 -1.21 -6.68 20.65
CA HIS A 295 -1.75 -6.56 22.01
C HIS A 295 -0.70 -6.84 23.09
N ALA A 296 0.22 -7.79 22.87
CA ALA A 296 1.28 -8.09 23.83
C ALA A 296 2.41 -7.05 23.83
N LEU A 297 2.75 -6.48 22.67
CA LEU A 297 3.78 -5.44 22.54
C LEU A 297 3.20 -4.02 22.64
N HIS A 298 1.89 -3.81 22.54
CA HIS A 298 1.19 -2.52 22.37
C HIS A 298 1.54 -1.74 21.09
N SER A 299 2.82 -1.75 20.68
CA SER A 299 3.30 -1.31 19.37
C SER A 299 4.40 -2.23 18.85
N LEU A 300 4.33 -2.57 17.56
CA LEU A 300 5.41 -3.28 16.85
C LEU A 300 6.60 -2.37 16.51
N HIS A 301 6.48 -1.06 16.75
CA HIS A 301 7.56 -0.08 16.59
C HIS A 301 7.35 1.07 17.58
N TRP A 302 8.20 1.13 18.60
CA TRP A 302 8.01 2.04 19.73
C TRP A 302 8.40 3.47 19.38
N VAL A 303 7.58 4.42 19.83
CA VAL A 303 7.83 5.86 19.79
C VAL A 303 8.21 6.31 21.20
N THR A 304 9.24 7.15 21.32
CA THR A 304 9.62 7.79 22.60
C THR A 304 9.19 9.24 22.66
N GLY A 305 8.97 9.73 23.86
CA GLY A 305 8.87 11.14 24.21
C GLY A 305 10.15 11.54 24.94
N ILE A 306 10.76 12.62 24.49
CA ILE A 306 12.04 13.11 24.98
C ILE A 306 11.76 14.36 25.82
N PHE A 307 12.10 14.31 27.10
CA PHE A 307 11.83 15.34 28.09
C PHE A 307 13.13 16.06 28.45
N GLN A 308 13.16 17.38 28.29
CA GLN A 308 14.39 18.17 28.39
C GLN A 308 14.23 19.42 29.28
N ASN A 309 15.22 19.62 30.14
CA ASN A 309 15.37 20.79 31.00
C ASN A 309 16.86 21.13 31.16
N LYS A 310 17.30 22.23 30.54
CA LYS A 310 18.73 22.58 30.39
C LYS A 310 19.49 21.38 29.77
N ASP A 311 20.56 20.92 30.42
CA ASP A 311 21.40 19.81 29.95
C ASP A 311 20.86 18.42 30.35
N ILE A 312 19.72 18.36 31.05
CA ILE A 312 19.08 17.11 31.48
C ILE A 312 18.08 16.66 30.41
N SER A 313 18.22 15.43 29.93
CA SER A 313 17.31 14.78 28.98
C SER A 313 16.95 13.38 29.47
N GLU A 314 15.68 13.00 29.41
CA GLU A 314 15.21 11.64 29.68
C GLU A 314 14.17 11.22 28.63
N ASP A 315 14.29 9.98 28.15
CA ASP A 315 13.37 9.38 27.19
C ASP A 315 12.40 8.43 27.91
N THR A 316 11.12 8.47 27.53
CA THR A 316 10.12 7.47 27.95
C THR A 316 9.32 6.97 26.75
N ILE A 317 8.80 5.75 26.79
CA ILE A 317 7.90 5.27 25.71
C ILE A 317 6.56 6.03 25.74
N CYS A 318 5.94 6.12 24.55
CA CYS A 318 4.63 6.71 24.36
C CYS A 318 3.69 5.80 23.56
N LEU A 319 2.40 5.90 23.89
CA LEU A 319 1.30 5.19 23.22
C LEU A 319 0.10 6.13 23.00
N PRO A 320 -0.76 5.84 22.01
CA PRO A 320 -2.04 6.54 21.84
C PRO A 320 -3.06 6.24 22.95
N THR A 321 -2.85 5.17 23.73
CA THR A 321 -3.73 4.73 24.82
C THR A 321 -2.93 4.55 26.12
N PRO A 322 -3.48 4.93 27.29
CA PRO A 322 -2.92 4.61 28.60
C PRO A 322 -3.39 3.23 29.08
N PRO A 323 -2.76 2.62 30.11
CA PRO A 323 -1.52 3.05 30.79
C PRO A 323 -0.27 2.96 29.89
N ILE A 324 0.91 3.34 30.41
CA ILE A 324 2.19 3.19 29.69
C ILE A 324 3.06 2.11 30.35
N PRO A 325 3.52 1.08 29.61
CA PRO A 325 4.22 -0.05 30.20
C PRO A 325 5.47 0.31 30.99
N GLY A 326 5.59 -0.21 32.21
CA GLY A 326 6.75 0.05 33.08
C GLY A 326 6.80 1.43 33.76
N TYR A 327 5.72 2.23 33.75
CA TYR A 327 5.65 3.52 34.44
C TYR A 327 4.44 3.60 35.38
N ALA A 328 4.67 4.02 36.64
CA ALA A 328 3.62 4.18 37.65
C ALA A 328 2.57 5.25 37.30
N THR A 329 3.01 6.29 36.60
CA THR A 329 2.17 7.38 36.12
C THR A 329 2.56 7.75 34.69
N ALA A 330 1.60 8.29 33.94
CA ALA A 330 1.80 8.72 32.57
C ALA A 330 1.51 10.23 32.43
N CYS A 331 2.34 10.90 31.64
CA CYS A 331 2.05 12.23 31.14
C CYS A 331 0.98 12.14 30.06
N ASN A 332 -0.18 12.75 30.31
CA ASN A 332 -1.16 13.03 29.25
C ASN A 332 -0.68 14.22 28.44
N LEU A 333 -0.30 13.99 27.19
CA LEU A 333 0.23 14.97 26.25
C LEU A 333 -0.76 15.26 25.10
N THR A 334 -2.02 14.86 25.26
CA THR A 334 -3.08 14.99 24.24
C THR A 334 -3.22 16.42 23.73
N ASP A 335 -3.17 17.43 24.62
CA ASP A 335 -3.27 18.85 24.23
C ASP A 335 -2.07 19.28 23.37
N GLY A 336 -0.85 18.89 23.77
CA GLY A 336 0.37 19.12 23.00
C GLY A 336 0.41 18.36 21.66
N ASN A 337 -0.35 17.26 21.54
CA ASN A 337 -0.57 16.51 20.31
C ASN A 337 -1.82 16.99 19.53
N GLY A 338 -2.36 18.17 19.86
CA GLY A 338 -3.48 18.80 19.17
C GLY A 338 -4.82 18.09 19.39
N GLY A 339 -5.11 17.69 20.64
CA GLY A 339 -6.34 16.98 21.00
C GLY A 339 -6.39 15.52 20.52
N SER A 340 -5.34 15.03 19.86
CA SER A 340 -5.21 13.61 19.49
C SER A 340 -4.58 12.83 20.65
N PRO A 341 -5.20 11.72 21.13
CA PRO A 341 -4.69 10.98 22.29
C PRO A 341 -3.21 10.65 22.21
N TRP A 342 -2.46 11.06 23.23
CA TRP A 342 -1.04 10.79 23.34
C TRP A 342 -0.60 10.77 24.80
N TYR A 343 -0.01 9.66 25.21
CA TYR A 343 0.42 9.42 26.58
C TYR A 343 1.85 8.91 26.56
N CYS A 344 2.68 9.40 27.48
CA CYS A 344 4.07 8.96 27.63
C CYS A 344 4.35 8.62 29.09
N GLY A 345 5.34 7.76 29.37
CA GLY A 345 5.76 7.50 30.74
C GLY A 345 6.19 8.79 31.43
N HIS A 346 5.85 8.96 32.71
CA HIS A 346 6.35 10.10 33.47
C HIS A 346 7.87 9.97 33.67
N PRO A 347 8.68 11.00 33.38
CA PRO A 347 10.13 10.99 33.65
C PRO A 347 10.44 10.66 35.11
N THR A 348 11.50 9.88 35.34
CA THR A 348 11.95 9.48 36.67
C THR A 348 12.89 10.51 37.30
N HIS A 349 13.56 11.35 36.50
CA HIS A 349 14.46 12.37 37.01
C HIS A 349 13.67 13.53 37.68
N PRO A 350 13.98 13.92 38.93
CA PRO A 350 13.17 14.88 39.70
C PRO A 350 13.18 16.33 39.17
N ALA A 351 14.06 16.64 38.22
CA ALA A 351 14.09 17.93 37.50
C ALA A 351 13.29 17.93 36.19
N LEU A 352 12.68 16.79 35.83
CA LEU A 352 11.84 16.59 34.65
C LEU A 352 10.40 16.29 35.07
N GLY A 353 9.49 16.36 34.10
CA GLY A 353 8.05 16.21 34.29
C GLY A 353 7.31 16.58 33.01
N CYS A 354 5.98 16.43 32.98
CA CYS A 354 5.24 16.45 31.72
C CYS A 354 5.39 17.72 30.86
N GLY A 355 5.52 18.90 31.48
CA GLY A 355 5.78 20.17 30.77
C GLY A 355 7.16 20.28 30.10
N HIS A 356 8.06 19.33 30.34
CA HIS A 356 9.40 19.25 29.74
C HIS A 356 9.45 18.44 28.44
N TRP A 357 8.33 17.88 27.95
CA TRP A 357 8.32 17.21 26.64
C TRP A 357 8.77 18.16 25.52
N ARG A 358 9.76 17.77 24.72
CA ARG A 358 10.28 18.58 23.59
C ARG A 358 10.32 17.84 22.28
N LEU A 359 10.75 16.58 22.25
CA LEU A 359 10.94 15.82 21.02
C LEU A 359 10.23 14.47 21.08
N THR A 360 10.13 13.80 19.93
CA THR A 360 9.73 12.39 19.86
C THR A 360 10.74 11.62 19.04
N GLY A 361 11.20 10.48 19.55
CA GLY A 361 12.06 9.54 18.85
C GLY A 361 11.32 8.25 18.50
N ASN A 362 12.08 7.31 17.95
CA ASN A 362 11.68 5.93 17.76
C ASN A 362 12.78 5.06 18.38
N LEU A 363 12.41 3.98 19.07
CA LEU A 363 13.38 2.95 19.45
C LEU A 363 13.79 2.14 18.22
N ASP A 364 14.91 1.41 18.32
CA ASP A 364 15.23 0.37 17.36
C ASP A 364 14.11 -0.70 17.31
N PHE A 365 13.89 -1.30 16.14
CA PHE A 365 12.80 -2.26 15.94
C PHE A 365 12.81 -3.37 16.98
N CYS A 366 11.68 -3.53 17.68
CA CYS A 366 11.54 -4.53 18.73
C CYS A 366 11.72 -5.93 18.15
N PRO A 367 12.64 -6.77 18.68
CA PRO A 367 12.74 -8.16 18.29
C PRO A 367 11.41 -8.86 18.60
N LEU A 368 10.75 -9.39 17.57
CA LEU A 368 9.47 -10.07 17.76
C LEU A 368 9.69 -11.37 18.57
N PRO A 369 8.99 -11.59 19.70
CA PRO A 369 9.15 -12.76 20.57
C PRO A 369 8.47 -14.01 19.97
N LEU A 370 8.88 -14.37 18.75
CA LEU A 370 8.40 -15.53 18.01
C LEU A 370 9.41 -16.68 18.09
N GLU A 371 8.91 -17.89 18.28
CA GLU A 371 9.70 -19.13 18.26
C GLU A 371 9.09 -20.15 17.27
N GLY A 372 9.78 -21.29 17.08
CA GLY A 372 9.25 -22.47 16.42
C GLY A 372 8.59 -22.22 15.05
N SER A 373 7.33 -22.65 14.94
CA SER A 373 6.46 -22.50 13.76
C SER A 373 6.20 -21.02 13.42
N HIS A 374 5.92 -20.17 14.41
CA HIS A 374 5.59 -18.77 14.18
C HIS A 374 6.75 -17.97 13.59
N ARG A 375 7.99 -18.18 14.07
CA ARG A 375 9.20 -17.53 13.50
C ARG A 375 9.44 -17.96 12.05
N GLN A 376 9.23 -19.24 11.75
CA GLN A 376 9.39 -19.78 10.39
C GLN A 376 8.29 -19.31 9.44
N MET A 377 7.05 -19.16 9.92
CA MET A 377 5.95 -18.57 9.15
C MET A 377 6.24 -17.13 8.73
N LEU A 378 6.70 -16.27 9.66
CA LEU A 378 7.10 -14.90 9.34
C LEU A 378 8.21 -14.88 8.27
N SER A 379 9.24 -15.71 8.45
CA SER A 379 10.34 -15.87 7.48
C SER A 379 9.86 -16.33 6.08
N ARG A 380 8.84 -17.20 6.00
CA ARG A 380 8.22 -17.62 4.73
C ARG A 380 7.51 -16.47 4.03
N ILE A 381 6.83 -15.60 4.79
CA ILE A 381 6.09 -14.44 4.26
C ILE A 381 7.08 -13.38 3.75
N ASP A 382 8.07 -13.01 4.56
CA ASP A 382 9.06 -11.96 4.26
C ASP A 382 10.10 -12.36 3.18
N ARG A 383 10.16 -13.63 2.77
CA ARG A 383 11.11 -14.11 1.75
C ARG A 383 10.51 -14.06 0.34
N ALA A 384 11.30 -13.67 -0.64
CA ALA A 384 10.94 -13.74 -2.06
C ALA A 384 10.63 -15.19 -2.53
N PRO A 385 9.68 -15.41 -3.47
CA PRO A 385 8.85 -14.41 -4.14
C PRO A 385 7.81 -13.81 -3.17
N TYR A 386 7.64 -12.50 -3.22
CA TYR A 386 6.73 -11.78 -2.32
C TYR A 386 5.26 -11.98 -2.70
N LYS A 387 4.96 -12.00 -4.01
CA LYS A 387 3.68 -12.51 -4.53
C LYS A 387 3.69 -14.04 -4.45
N LYS A 388 3.02 -14.59 -3.44
CA LYS A 388 2.83 -16.04 -3.21
C LYS A 388 1.80 -16.63 -4.17
N LEU A 389 2.17 -16.73 -5.45
CA LEU A 389 1.24 -17.13 -6.50
C LEU A 389 0.90 -18.63 -6.41
N ILE A 390 -0.41 -18.95 -6.42
CA ILE A 390 -0.92 -20.31 -6.62
C ILE A 390 -0.72 -20.66 -8.11
N PRO A 391 0.10 -21.67 -8.45
CA PRO A 391 0.32 -22.06 -9.83
C PRO A 391 -0.97 -22.54 -10.48
N ASN A 392 -1.22 -22.07 -11.69
CA ASN A 392 -2.34 -22.50 -12.52
C ASN A 392 -1.98 -22.30 -14.00
N ASP A 393 -2.60 -23.07 -14.87
CA ASP A 393 -2.43 -23.04 -16.33
C ASP A 393 -3.66 -22.44 -17.04
N ILE A 394 -4.47 -21.67 -16.30
CA ILE A 394 -5.74 -21.12 -16.78
C ILE A 394 -5.45 -19.98 -17.77
N VAL A 395 -5.89 -20.19 -19.01
CA VAL A 395 -5.84 -19.20 -20.08
C VAL A 395 -7.26 -18.88 -20.54
N ILE A 396 -7.62 -17.60 -20.47
CA ILE A 396 -8.93 -17.10 -20.91
C ILE A 396 -8.76 -16.43 -22.27
N ILE A 397 -9.56 -16.88 -23.26
CA ILE A 397 -9.58 -16.30 -24.60
C ILE A 397 -10.85 -15.44 -24.73
N THR A 398 -10.66 -14.14 -24.86
CA THR A 398 -11.74 -13.15 -24.95
C THR A 398 -11.81 -12.59 -26.38
N GLN A 399 -12.99 -12.58 -26.98
CA GLN A 399 -13.27 -11.96 -28.27
C GLN A 399 -13.79 -10.53 -28.10
N THR A 400 -13.64 -9.72 -29.15
CA THR A 400 -14.24 -8.38 -29.22
C THR A 400 -15.74 -8.48 -29.03
N ALA A 401 -16.32 -7.63 -28.17
CA ALA A 401 -17.76 -7.59 -28.00
C ALA A 401 -18.47 -7.26 -29.32
N THR A 402 -19.55 -7.99 -29.61
CA THR A 402 -20.52 -7.66 -30.68
C THR A 402 -21.57 -6.64 -30.22
N LYS A 403 -21.59 -6.31 -28.92
CA LYS A 403 -22.51 -5.33 -28.33
C LYS A 403 -22.07 -3.88 -28.66
N PRO A 404 -23.01 -2.93 -28.75
CA PRO A 404 -22.68 -1.51 -28.86
C PRO A 404 -21.75 -1.04 -27.73
N LEU A 405 -20.93 -0.03 -28.02
CA LEU A 405 -20.15 0.65 -26.98
C LEU A 405 -21.10 1.18 -25.90
N PRO A 406 -20.81 0.99 -24.60
CA PRO A 406 -21.59 1.59 -23.53
C PRO A 406 -21.54 3.13 -23.63
N PRO A 407 -22.57 3.83 -23.13
CA PRO A 407 -22.57 5.29 -23.12
C PRO A 407 -21.37 5.84 -22.32
N PRO A 408 -20.87 7.04 -22.64
CA PRO A 408 -19.79 7.67 -21.88
C PRO A 408 -20.13 7.76 -20.39
N LEU A 409 -19.19 7.35 -19.54
CA LEU A 409 -19.37 7.39 -18.09
C LEU A 409 -19.37 8.84 -17.58
N PRO A 410 -20.28 9.20 -16.65
CA PRO A 410 -20.31 10.54 -16.08
C PRO A 410 -19.01 10.84 -15.30
N PRO A 411 -18.63 12.12 -15.13
CA PRO A 411 -17.45 12.48 -14.34
C PRO A 411 -17.56 11.99 -12.90
N CYS A 412 -16.45 11.60 -12.28
CA CYS A 412 -16.51 11.04 -10.91
C CYS A 412 -17.03 12.03 -9.85
N TRP A 413 -16.82 13.35 -10.03
CA TRP A 413 -17.26 14.39 -9.10
C TRP A 413 -18.76 14.65 -9.12
N SER A 414 -19.47 14.29 -10.20
CA SER A 414 -20.92 14.53 -10.34
C SER A 414 -21.78 13.39 -9.78
N ARG A 415 -21.15 12.29 -9.32
CA ARG A 415 -21.84 11.15 -8.71
C ARG A 415 -22.23 11.41 -7.25
N PRO A 416 -23.25 10.72 -6.72
CA PRO A 416 -23.55 10.76 -5.29
C PRO A 416 -22.36 10.28 -4.45
N ARG A 417 -21.95 11.07 -3.44
CA ARG A 417 -20.82 10.74 -2.55
C ARG A 417 -20.96 9.36 -1.89
N LEU A 418 -22.20 8.98 -1.55
CA LEU A 418 -22.57 7.67 -1.02
C LEU A 418 -22.00 6.51 -1.84
N GLU A 419 -21.99 6.64 -3.17
CA GLU A 419 -21.51 5.58 -4.06
C GLU A 419 -20.00 5.35 -3.93
N SER A 420 -19.21 6.33 -3.46
CA SER A 420 -17.78 6.12 -3.19
C SER A 420 -17.52 5.20 -1.99
N TRP A 421 -18.49 5.08 -1.08
CA TRP A 421 -18.43 4.17 0.08
C TRP A 421 -18.99 2.77 -0.22
N SER A 422 -19.99 2.68 -1.11
CA SER A 422 -20.73 1.45 -1.41
C SER A 422 -20.35 0.76 -2.71
N SER A 423 -19.56 1.39 -3.59
CA SER A 423 -19.18 0.80 -4.89
C SER A 423 -18.50 -0.58 -4.70
N PRO A 424 -19.01 -1.65 -5.32
CA PRO A 424 -18.43 -2.97 -5.21
C PRO A 424 -17.07 -3.04 -5.91
N SER A 425 -16.20 -3.94 -5.44
CA SER A 425 -15.03 -4.37 -6.19
C SER A 425 -15.49 -5.29 -7.34
N PRO A 426 -14.86 -5.25 -8.55
CA PRO A 426 -13.80 -4.34 -8.95
C PRO A 426 -14.30 -2.93 -9.31
N ARG A 427 -13.71 -1.91 -8.67
CA ARG A 427 -14.02 -0.49 -8.88
C ARG A 427 -13.43 0.11 -10.16
N GLY A 428 -12.68 -0.69 -10.92
CA GLY A 428 -12.00 -0.27 -12.14
C GLY A 428 -11.05 -1.33 -12.68
N TRP A 429 -10.35 -1.00 -13.75
CA TRP A 429 -9.29 -1.80 -14.35
C TRP A 429 -8.16 -0.89 -14.86
N VAL A 430 -7.00 -1.48 -15.13
CA VAL A 430 -5.89 -0.84 -15.83
C VAL A 430 -6.03 -1.15 -17.33
N GLN A 431 -5.94 -0.12 -18.16
CA GLN A 431 -5.93 -0.21 -19.61
C GLN A 431 -4.74 0.57 -20.15
N GLY A 432 -3.79 -0.10 -20.80
CA GLY A 432 -2.56 0.53 -21.30
C GLY A 432 -1.78 1.28 -20.21
N GLY A 433 -1.72 0.71 -18.99
CA GLY A 433 -1.05 1.32 -17.84
C GLY A 433 -1.84 2.42 -17.10
N ALA A 434 -3.00 2.86 -17.62
CA ALA A 434 -3.84 3.88 -16.99
C ALA A 434 -5.05 3.26 -16.26
N TRP A 435 -5.38 3.77 -15.07
CA TRP A 435 -6.55 3.33 -14.31
C TRP A 435 -7.85 3.89 -14.90
N ARG A 436 -8.87 3.04 -15.00
CA ARG A 436 -10.21 3.29 -15.54
C ARG A 436 -11.25 2.82 -14.52
N PRO A 437 -11.96 3.72 -13.81
CA PRO A 437 -13.05 3.32 -12.92
C PRO A 437 -14.21 2.68 -13.69
N THR A 438 -14.96 1.77 -13.06
CA THR A 438 -16.10 1.09 -13.69
C THR A 438 -17.33 1.96 -13.86
N THR A 439 -17.46 3.03 -13.07
CA THR A 439 -18.71 3.75 -12.88
C THR A 439 -18.59 5.26 -13.14
N CYS A 440 -17.41 5.79 -13.45
CA CYS A 440 -17.20 7.19 -13.78
C CYS A 440 -15.91 7.45 -14.59
N SER A 441 -15.85 8.61 -15.24
CA SER A 441 -14.67 9.09 -15.96
C SER A 441 -13.76 9.96 -15.06
N LEU A 442 -12.44 9.84 -15.30
CA LEU A 442 -11.40 10.61 -14.60
C LEU A 442 -10.88 11.77 -15.47
N PRO A 443 -10.51 12.91 -14.86
CA PRO A 443 -9.94 14.06 -15.55
C PRO A 443 -8.57 13.77 -16.16
N ASP A 444 -8.17 14.55 -17.15
CA ASP A 444 -6.80 14.48 -17.68
C ASP A 444 -5.78 15.09 -16.72
N LEU A 445 -4.61 14.46 -16.63
CA LEU A 445 -3.55 14.83 -15.70
C LEU A 445 -2.56 15.82 -16.33
N THR A 446 -3.05 16.75 -17.16
CA THR A 446 -2.22 17.80 -17.77
C THR A 446 -2.01 18.96 -16.80
N ALA A 447 -0.88 19.65 -16.90
CA ALA A 447 -0.55 20.79 -16.05
C ALA A 447 -1.67 21.85 -16.08
N ASP A 448 -2.18 22.19 -17.26
CA ASP A 448 -3.24 23.20 -17.42
C ASP A 448 -4.57 22.76 -16.78
N HIS A 449 -4.95 21.49 -16.90
CA HIS A 449 -6.18 20.99 -16.28
C HIS A 449 -6.07 21.01 -14.75
N VAL A 450 -4.96 20.51 -14.19
CA VAL A 450 -4.72 20.53 -12.75
C VAL A 450 -4.63 21.98 -12.21
N ARG A 451 -4.00 22.89 -12.95
CA ARG A 451 -3.91 24.32 -12.59
C ARG A 451 -5.28 25.02 -12.60
N ARG A 452 -6.15 24.71 -13.57
CA ARG A 452 -7.54 25.22 -13.57
C ARG A 452 -8.35 24.65 -12.42
N CYS A 453 -8.28 23.34 -12.18
CA CYS A 453 -8.97 22.68 -11.08
C CYS A 453 -8.58 23.25 -9.70
N LEU A 454 -7.28 23.53 -9.48
CA LEU A 454 -6.79 24.04 -8.20
C LEU A 454 -6.85 25.57 -8.09
N ALA A 455 -7.40 26.28 -9.07
CA ALA A 455 -7.57 27.74 -8.99
C ALA A 455 -8.43 28.12 -7.78
N ASP A 456 -8.00 29.16 -7.06
CA ASP A 456 -8.61 29.65 -5.82
C ASP A 456 -8.94 28.56 -4.78
N THR A 457 -8.11 27.50 -4.77
CA THR A 457 -8.32 26.31 -3.93
C THR A 457 -7.21 26.16 -2.89
N GLY A 458 -7.62 25.93 -1.64
CA GLY A 458 -6.80 25.38 -0.58
C GLY A 458 -6.87 23.85 -0.61
N LEU A 459 -5.74 23.17 -0.84
CA LEU A 459 -5.65 21.71 -0.82
C LEU A 459 -4.81 21.24 0.38
N LEU A 460 -5.47 20.65 1.38
CA LEU A 460 -4.82 20.04 2.53
C LEU A 460 -4.65 18.52 2.34
N LEU A 461 -3.41 18.06 2.33
CA LEU A 461 -3.00 16.66 2.30
C LEU A 461 -2.48 16.28 3.69
N VAL A 462 -3.37 15.77 4.54
CA VAL A 462 -3.06 15.41 5.93
C VAL A 462 -2.96 13.89 6.09
N GLY A 463 -1.85 13.42 6.63
CA GLY A 463 -1.62 11.98 6.75
C GLY A 463 -0.17 11.60 6.93
N ASP A 464 0.20 10.43 6.43
CA ASP A 464 1.56 9.94 6.48
C ASP A 464 2.41 10.28 5.25
N SER A 465 3.63 9.75 5.19
CA SER A 465 4.58 9.94 4.08
C SER A 465 4.00 9.64 2.69
N ASN A 466 2.93 8.83 2.58
CA ASN A 466 2.21 8.62 1.31
C ASN A 466 1.37 9.82 0.84
N GLN A 467 0.97 10.72 1.74
CA GLN A 467 0.43 12.04 1.37
C GLN A 467 1.55 13.00 0.99
N GLY A 468 2.75 12.82 1.57
CA GLY A 468 3.97 13.50 1.12
C GLY A 468 4.32 13.19 -0.34
N LEU A 469 4.11 11.93 -0.79
CA LEU A 469 4.21 11.55 -2.19
C LEU A 469 3.19 12.31 -3.07
N PHE A 470 1.91 12.36 -2.66
CA PHE A 470 0.89 13.13 -3.37
C PHE A 470 1.27 14.61 -3.51
N ALA A 471 1.74 15.23 -2.42
CA ALA A 471 2.18 16.62 -2.43
C ALA A 471 3.37 16.83 -3.36
N ASN A 472 4.35 15.92 -3.38
CA ASN A 472 5.53 16.06 -4.23
C ASN A 472 5.20 15.94 -5.72
N GLU A 473 4.37 14.96 -6.11
CA GLU A 473 3.92 14.81 -7.49
C GLU A 473 3.05 15.98 -7.96
N LEU A 474 2.14 16.48 -7.10
CA LEU A 474 1.33 17.66 -7.43
C LEU A 474 2.19 18.92 -7.65
N LYS A 475 3.31 19.10 -6.93
CA LYS A 475 4.26 20.20 -7.22
C LYS A 475 4.84 20.12 -8.63
N LEU A 476 5.19 18.91 -9.07
CA LEU A 476 5.75 18.65 -10.40
C LEU A 476 4.70 18.87 -11.50
N LEU A 477 3.45 18.42 -11.27
CA LEU A 477 2.34 18.60 -12.21
C LEU A 477 1.90 20.06 -12.35
N VAL A 478 1.78 20.79 -11.23
CA VAL A 478 1.31 22.19 -11.23
C VAL A 478 2.38 23.17 -11.72
N GLN A 479 3.65 22.87 -11.45
CA GLN A 479 4.82 23.71 -11.73
C GLN A 479 4.79 25.08 -11.02
N ARG A 480 5.96 25.73 -10.91
CA ARG A 480 6.17 27.05 -10.27
C ARG A 480 5.70 27.15 -8.81
N VAL A 481 5.47 26.01 -8.15
CA VAL A 481 5.06 25.95 -6.75
C VAL A 481 6.21 26.41 -5.84
N GLN A 482 5.96 27.42 -5.03
CA GLN A 482 6.87 27.85 -3.97
C GLN A 482 6.45 27.13 -2.69
N CYS A 483 7.41 26.65 -1.90
CA CYS A 483 7.13 25.99 -0.63
C CYS A 483 8.04 26.55 0.46
N ASP A 484 7.52 26.60 1.69
CA ASP A 484 8.31 26.97 2.85
C ASP A 484 9.50 26.01 3.04
N LYS A 485 10.61 26.55 3.56
CA LYS A 485 11.81 25.75 3.83
C LYS A 485 11.49 24.65 4.86
N PRO A 486 12.07 23.44 4.74
CA PRO A 486 11.74 22.26 5.56
C PRO A 486 12.26 22.33 7.02
N ALA A 487 12.33 23.52 7.61
CA ALA A 487 12.53 23.71 9.05
C ALA A 487 11.31 23.24 9.85
N GLN A 488 10.12 23.28 9.26
CA GLN A 488 8.90 22.67 9.77
C GLN A 488 8.56 21.43 8.91
N ALA A 489 8.02 20.39 9.53
CA ALA A 489 7.63 19.17 8.82
C ALA A 489 6.25 19.27 8.16
N VAL A 490 5.40 20.19 8.62
CA VAL A 490 4.29 20.72 7.82
C VAL A 490 4.89 21.60 6.73
N ILE A 491 4.48 21.37 5.49
CA ILE A 491 4.97 22.13 4.32
C ILE A 491 3.78 22.85 3.70
N VAL A 492 3.76 24.18 3.82
CA VAL A 492 2.84 25.06 3.10
C VAL A 492 3.49 25.43 1.76
N CYS A 493 2.70 25.37 0.69
CA CYS A 493 3.14 25.62 -0.67
C CYS A 493 2.16 26.55 -1.41
N PRO A 494 2.35 27.88 -1.32
CA PRO A 494 1.59 28.84 -2.11
C PRO A 494 1.84 28.70 -3.62
N ILE A 495 0.80 28.96 -4.41
CA ILE A 495 0.84 28.93 -5.88
C ILE A 495 0.17 30.23 -6.38
N PRO A 496 0.88 31.37 -6.32
CA PRO A 496 0.28 32.69 -6.48
C PRO A 496 -0.44 32.90 -7.81
N GLU A 497 0.06 32.33 -8.90
CA GLU A 497 -0.48 32.55 -10.26
C GLU A 497 -1.87 31.95 -10.49
N ILE A 498 -2.39 31.14 -9.55
CA ILE A 498 -3.74 30.59 -9.56
C ILE A 498 -4.48 30.84 -8.24
N ASN A 499 -3.99 31.76 -7.39
CA ASN A 499 -4.48 32.01 -6.02
C ASN A 499 -4.66 30.71 -5.18
N SER A 500 -3.79 29.72 -5.34
CA SER A 500 -3.92 28.43 -4.66
C SER A 500 -2.93 28.30 -3.50
N THR A 501 -3.23 27.42 -2.54
CA THR A 501 -2.25 26.93 -1.57
C THR A 501 -2.42 25.43 -1.39
N MET A 502 -1.33 24.67 -1.52
CA MET A 502 -1.29 23.27 -1.14
C MET A 502 -0.53 23.10 0.18
N ILE A 503 -1.03 22.25 1.08
CA ILE A 503 -0.44 22.01 2.40
C ILE A 503 -0.24 20.50 2.57
N TYR A 504 0.98 20.07 2.87
CA TYR A 504 1.22 18.72 3.39
C TYR A 504 1.41 18.79 4.91
N ALA A 505 0.56 18.06 5.64
CA ALA A 505 0.60 18.00 7.10
C ALA A 505 0.82 16.55 7.58
N PRO A 506 2.03 16.20 8.04
CA PRO A 506 2.27 14.95 8.75
C PRO A 506 1.33 14.83 9.95
N HIS A 507 0.57 13.75 10.04
CA HIS A 507 -0.46 13.62 11.08
C HIS A 507 0.11 13.56 12.50
N SER A 508 -0.65 14.07 13.49
CA SER A 508 -0.34 13.99 14.92
C SER A 508 0.02 12.57 15.38
N LYS A 509 0.72 12.44 16.51
CA LYS A 509 1.22 11.17 17.03
C LYS A 509 0.07 10.16 17.25
N PRO A 510 0.30 8.84 17.08
CA PRO A 510 1.58 8.19 16.77
C PRO A 510 2.09 8.49 15.36
N PHE A 511 3.38 8.84 15.22
CA PHE A 511 3.98 9.11 13.92
C PHE A 511 5.43 8.60 13.88
N ASN A 512 5.58 7.38 13.38
CA ASN A 512 6.85 6.66 13.32
C ASN A 512 7.83 7.25 12.27
N VAL A 513 8.71 8.15 12.70
CA VAL A 513 9.90 8.55 11.93
C VAL A 513 11.13 8.19 12.74
N GLY A 514 11.97 7.32 12.16
CA GLY A 514 13.25 6.94 12.77
C GLY A 514 14.08 8.16 13.15
N THR A 515 15.06 7.97 14.03
CA THR A 515 15.91 8.98 14.72
C THR A 515 16.79 9.87 13.83
N HIS A 516 16.43 10.05 12.56
CA HIS A 516 17.10 10.93 11.63
C HIS A 516 16.87 12.41 11.98
N SER A 517 17.94 13.00 12.50
CA SER A 517 18.34 14.42 12.46
C SER A 517 18.18 15.29 13.71
N GLY A 518 17.72 14.75 14.85
CA GLY A 518 17.66 15.52 16.11
C GLY A 518 16.77 16.77 16.04
N LYS A 519 15.82 16.78 15.09
CA LYS A 519 14.91 17.89 14.82
C LYS A 519 13.48 17.44 15.07
N LEU A 520 12.71 18.35 15.65
CA LEU A 520 11.29 18.16 15.97
C LEU A 520 10.51 17.99 14.66
N LEU A 521 10.08 16.76 14.35
CA LEU A 521 9.13 16.57 13.25
C LEU A 521 7.78 17.15 13.68
N HIS A 522 7.52 18.40 13.29
CA HIS A 522 6.27 19.11 13.52
C HIS A 522 5.10 18.38 12.84
N THR A 523 4.49 17.45 13.59
CA THR A 523 3.25 16.78 13.23
C THR A 523 2.06 17.63 13.67
N MET A 524 0.93 17.51 12.96
CA MET A 524 -0.25 18.33 13.16
C MET A 524 -1.51 17.47 13.26
N SER A 525 -2.38 17.79 14.21
CA SER A 525 -3.70 17.15 14.31
C SER A 525 -4.62 17.56 13.16
N LEU A 526 -5.66 16.77 12.90
CA LEU A 526 -6.64 17.10 11.85
C LEU A 526 -7.32 18.48 12.09
N PRO A 527 -7.79 18.83 13.30
CA PRO A 527 -8.35 20.17 13.56
C PRO A 527 -7.35 21.30 13.31
N GLN A 528 -6.10 21.19 13.79
CA GLN A 528 -5.07 22.21 13.56
C GLN A 528 -4.72 22.37 12.08
N ALA A 529 -4.67 21.25 11.34
CA ALA A 529 -4.36 21.28 9.91
C ALA A 529 -5.48 21.95 9.11
N ILE A 530 -6.74 21.71 9.46
CA ILE A 530 -7.90 22.37 8.84
C ILE A 530 -7.94 23.87 9.22
N GLN A 531 -7.60 24.23 10.46
CA GLN A 531 -7.48 25.64 10.84
C GLN A 531 -6.39 26.36 10.03
N LEU A 532 -5.22 25.73 9.85
CA LEU A 532 -4.14 26.25 9.01
C LEU A 532 -4.58 26.42 7.54
N LEU A 533 -5.41 25.50 7.03
CA LEU A 533 -6.02 25.61 5.70
C LEU A 533 -6.95 26.83 5.61
N HIS A 534 -7.87 27.01 6.56
CA HIS A 534 -8.81 28.13 6.54
C HIS A 534 -8.10 29.49 6.61
N HIS A 535 -6.99 29.59 7.36
CA HIS A 535 -6.15 30.79 7.40
C HIS A 535 -5.52 31.17 6.04
N GLN A 536 -5.56 30.29 5.03
CA GLN A 536 -5.10 30.62 3.68
C GLN A 536 -6.07 31.49 2.88
N ASN A 537 -7.31 31.71 3.36
CA ASN A 537 -8.34 32.52 2.72
C ASN A 537 -8.52 32.14 1.23
N ARG A 538 -9.00 30.92 1.00
CA ARG A 538 -9.32 30.35 -0.33
C ARG A 538 -10.81 30.10 -0.41
N THR A 539 -11.43 30.38 -1.56
CA THR A 539 -12.88 30.15 -1.75
C THR A 539 -13.19 28.65 -1.72
N ASN A 540 -12.39 27.84 -2.42
CA ASN A 540 -12.53 26.39 -2.41
C ASN A 540 -11.58 25.75 -1.40
N ASN A 541 -12.06 24.79 -0.62
CA ASN A 541 -11.23 24.06 0.35
C ASN A 541 -11.45 22.55 0.21
N VAL A 542 -10.34 21.82 0.04
CA VAL A 542 -10.31 20.36 -0.14
C VAL A 542 -9.39 19.75 0.92
N VAL A 543 -9.91 18.79 1.70
CA VAL A 543 -9.15 18.09 2.75
C VAL A 543 -9.08 16.61 2.43
N VAL A 544 -7.86 16.09 2.29
CA VAL A 544 -7.59 14.68 1.99
C VAL A 544 -6.89 14.02 3.17
N VAL A 545 -7.62 13.18 3.91
CA VAL A 545 -7.16 12.51 5.13
C VAL A 545 -6.68 11.10 4.81
N HIS A 546 -5.47 10.73 5.24
CA HIS A 546 -4.92 9.38 5.07
C HIS A 546 -4.18 8.91 6.32
N TYR A 547 -4.76 7.97 7.04
CA TYR A 547 -4.11 7.32 8.18
C TYR A 547 -3.85 5.85 7.84
N TYR A 548 -2.61 5.49 7.53
CA TYR A 548 -2.29 4.13 7.12
C TYR A 548 -1.00 3.59 7.73
N VAL A 549 0.15 3.70 7.07
CA VAL A 549 1.33 2.87 7.37
C VAL A 549 2.03 3.23 8.69
N HIS A 550 1.76 4.40 9.28
CA HIS A 550 2.27 4.75 10.61
C HIS A 550 1.37 4.23 11.74
N ASN A 551 0.16 3.74 11.42
CA ASN A 551 -0.80 3.19 12.35
C ASN A 551 -0.80 1.65 12.33
N SER A 552 -0.16 1.00 11.35
CA SER A 552 -0.07 -0.48 11.23
C SER A 552 0.78 -1.17 12.30
N PHE A 553 1.37 -0.42 13.22
CA PHE A 553 2.12 -0.95 14.36
C PHE A 553 1.25 -1.25 15.58
N TYR A 554 0.01 -0.72 15.63
CA TYR A 554 -0.88 -0.78 16.80
C TYR A 554 -2.06 -1.74 16.55
N SER A 555 -2.81 -2.07 17.61
CA SER A 555 -4.03 -2.89 17.51
C SER A 555 -5.10 -2.25 16.61
N VAL A 556 -6.01 -3.08 16.07
CA VAL A 556 -7.11 -2.60 15.23
C VAL A 556 -8.06 -1.71 16.03
N HIS A 557 -8.24 -1.99 17.33
CA HIS A 557 -8.96 -1.11 18.25
C HIS A 557 -8.35 0.30 18.32
N THR A 558 -7.01 0.40 18.42
CA THR A 558 -6.30 1.69 18.41
C THR A 558 -6.53 2.45 17.10
N TYR A 559 -6.57 1.74 15.97
CA TYR A 559 -6.92 2.33 14.67
C TYR A 559 -8.36 2.86 14.65
N ARG A 560 -9.33 2.11 15.19
CA ARG A 560 -10.74 2.54 15.28
C ARG A 560 -10.88 3.83 16.10
N LEU A 561 -10.22 3.91 17.25
CA LEU A 561 -10.18 5.15 18.05
C LEU A 561 -9.65 6.32 17.20
N ARG A 562 -8.54 6.14 16.48
CA ARG A 562 -7.96 7.18 15.61
C ARG A 562 -8.94 7.67 14.53
N VAL A 563 -9.74 6.77 13.95
CA VAL A 563 -10.80 7.09 12.99
C VAL A 563 -11.97 7.83 13.64
N GLN A 564 -12.36 7.48 14.88
CA GLN A 564 -13.42 8.17 15.63
C GLN A 564 -13.05 9.62 15.95
N TYR A 565 -11.80 9.89 16.38
CA TYR A 565 -11.31 11.28 16.54
C TYR A 565 -11.30 12.05 15.21
N ALA A 566 -11.00 11.38 14.09
CA ALA A 566 -11.08 11.98 12.76
C ALA A 566 -12.53 12.32 12.37
N ARG A 567 -13.47 11.39 12.61
CA ARG A 567 -14.92 11.60 12.39
C ARG A 567 -15.40 12.84 13.12
N LYS A 568 -15.18 12.91 14.44
CA LYS A 568 -15.60 14.06 15.26
C LYS A 568 -15.03 15.38 14.72
N SER A 569 -13.75 15.41 14.38
CA SER A 569 -13.09 16.59 13.81
C SER A 569 -13.73 17.02 12.48
N ILE A 570 -14.11 16.06 11.64
CA ILE A 570 -14.75 16.30 10.34
C ILE A 570 -16.20 16.75 10.51
N GLU A 571 -16.95 16.20 11.47
CA GLU A 571 -18.31 16.64 11.82
C GLU A 571 -18.33 18.12 12.25
N GLU A 572 -17.43 18.51 13.16
CA GLU A 572 -17.31 19.89 13.63
C GLU A 572 -16.95 20.88 12.51
N VAL A 573 -16.08 20.47 11.58
CA VAL A 573 -15.70 21.28 10.41
C VAL A 573 -16.85 21.40 9.42
N LEU A 574 -17.49 20.27 9.08
CA LEU A 574 -18.64 20.24 8.18
C LEU A 574 -19.89 20.93 8.74
N GLN A 575 -19.99 21.11 10.06
CA GLN A 575 -21.03 21.93 10.68
C GLN A 575 -20.76 23.44 10.49
N LYS A 576 -19.49 23.87 10.52
CA LYS A 576 -19.09 25.28 10.41
C LYS A 576 -18.88 25.74 8.96
N HIS A 577 -18.44 24.83 8.10
CA HIS A 577 -18.08 25.08 6.70
C HIS A 577 -18.62 23.93 5.82
N PRO A 578 -19.92 23.95 5.48
CA PRO A 578 -20.57 22.82 4.80
C PRO A 578 -20.06 22.57 3.37
N ASP A 579 -19.40 23.56 2.78
CA ASP A 579 -18.88 23.57 1.40
C ASP A 579 -17.49 22.90 1.26
N VAL A 580 -16.80 22.62 2.37
CA VAL A 580 -15.47 21.99 2.36
C VAL A 580 -15.56 20.56 1.81
N LYS A 581 -14.81 20.28 0.75
CA LYS A 581 -14.76 18.96 0.11
C LYS A 581 -13.84 18.04 0.91
N ILE A 582 -14.40 17.12 1.72
CA ILE A 582 -13.64 16.13 2.50
C ILE A 582 -13.48 14.82 1.72
N ILE A 583 -12.26 14.28 1.66
CA ILE A 583 -11.92 12.99 1.04
C ILE A 583 -11.13 12.15 2.05
N ILE A 584 -11.63 10.95 2.35
CA ILE A 584 -10.89 9.93 3.09
C ILE A 584 -10.16 9.04 2.09
N ARG A 585 -8.83 9.02 2.13
CA ARG A 585 -8.00 8.10 1.32
C ARG A 585 -7.82 6.79 2.08
N GLY A 586 -8.39 5.72 1.54
CA GLY A 586 -8.22 4.36 2.05
C GLY A 586 -6.79 3.81 1.88
N PRO A 587 -6.52 2.61 2.41
CA PRO A 587 -5.24 1.92 2.27
C PRO A 587 -4.97 1.46 0.83
N HIS A 588 -3.70 1.12 0.56
CA HIS A 588 -3.22 0.52 -0.69
C HIS A 588 -2.37 -0.72 -0.43
N VAL A 589 -2.35 -1.64 -1.39
CA VAL A 589 -1.62 -2.92 -1.33
C VAL A 589 -0.10 -2.72 -1.26
N ILE A 590 0.58 -3.61 -0.55
CA ILE A 590 2.01 -3.71 -0.28
C ILE A 590 2.39 -5.20 -0.39
N TYR A 591 2.75 -5.66 -1.59
CA TYR A 591 3.20 -7.06 -1.75
C TYR A 591 4.53 -7.38 -1.06
N GLN A 592 5.40 -6.40 -0.84
CA GLN A 592 6.69 -6.52 -0.17
C GLN A 592 6.76 -5.57 1.03
N GLY A 593 6.63 -6.12 2.23
CA GLY A 593 6.79 -5.40 3.48
C GLY A 593 8.19 -4.81 3.61
N LYS A 594 8.30 -3.59 4.15
CA LYS A 594 9.60 -2.97 4.43
C LYS A 594 10.19 -3.60 5.69
N GLN A 595 11.36 -4.23 5.57
CA GLN A 595 11.98 -5.15 6.54
C GLN A 595 11.14 -6.42 6.78
N HIS A 596 9.95 -6.27 7.34
CA HIS A 596 9.02 -7.34 7.69
C HIS A 596 7.57 -6.92 7.42
N HIS A 597 6.74 -7.83 6.94
CA HIS A 597 5.29 -7.63 6.81
C HIS A 597 4.61 -7.44 8.16
N ALA A 598 5.22 -7.85 9.27
CA ALA A 598 4.75 -7.51 10.61
C ALA A 598 4.83 -6.00 10.90
N HIS A 599 5.87 -5.31 10.42
CA HIS A 599 6.11 -3.89 10.69
C HIS A 599 5.42 -2.99 9.66
N PHE A 600 5.74 -3.17 8.38
CA PHE A 600 5.28 -2.31 7.28
C PHE A 600 4.54 -3.13 6.20
N GLY A 601 3.67 -4.04 6.61
CA GLY A 601 2.74 -4.75 5.73
C GLY A 601 1.35 -4.11 5.67
N ASP A 602 0.55 -4.55 4.70
CA ASP A 602 -0.84 -4.15 4.47
C ASP A 602 -1.87 -5.14 5.06
N ASN A 603 -1.41 -6.08 5.88
CA ASN A 603 -2.12 -7.14 6.60
C ASN A 603 -3.52 -6.82 7.18
N PHE A 604 -3.74 -5.59 7.63
CA PHE A 604 -5.03 -5.14 8.17
C PHE A 604 -5.68 -4.01 7.34
N GLY A 605 -5.19 -3.76 6.12
CA GLY A 605 -5.80 -2.85 5.15
C GLY A 605 -7.30 -3.11 4.93
N PRO A 606 -7.76 -4.36 4.73
CA PRO A 606 -9.19 -4.65 4.63
C PRO A 606 -9.99 -4.25 5.88
N ALA A 607 -9.44 -4.46 7.09
CA ALA A 607 -10.06 -4.04 8.35
C ALA A 607 -10.07 -2.51 8.50
N TYR A 608 -8.99 -1.81 8.10
CA TYR A 608 -8.95 -0.35 8.12
C TYR A 608 -9.98 0.27 7.17
N THR A 609 -10.16 -0.30 5.97
CA THR A 609 -11.24 0.07 5.03
C THR A 609 -12.62 -0.16 5.65
N ALA A 610 -12.84 -1.30 6.32
CA ALA A 610 -14.09 -1.59 7.00
C ALA A 610 -14.37 -0.59 8.13
N ILE A 611 -13.38 -0.26 8.96
CA ILE A 611 -13.50 0.74 10.03
C ILE A 611 -13.89 2.11 9.48
N TRP A 612 -13.24 2.61 8.42
CA TRP A 612 -13.65 3.89 7.83
C TRP A 612 -15.11 3.85 7.39
N ARG A 613 -15.56 2.76 6.73
CA ARG A 613 -16.96 2.59 6.32
C ARG A 613 -17.93 2.54 7.51
N GLU A 614 -17.63 1.73 8.52
CA GLU A 614 -18.42 1.57 9.73
C GLU A 614 -18.58 2.91 10.47
N GLU A 615 -17.45 3.54 10.81
CA GLU A 615 -17.43 4.78 11.58
C GLU A 615 -18.00 5.97 10.78
N PHE A 616 -17.88 6.02 9.45
CA PHE A 616 -18.37 7.15 8.64
C PHE A 616 -19.79 6.99 8.08
N ARG A 617 -20.52 5.90 8.37
CA ARG A 617 -21.86 5.64 7.79
C ARG A 617 -22.81 6.85 7.79
N GLY A 618 -22.86 7.60 8.88
CA GLY A 618 -23.67 8.83 9.01
C GLY A 618 -23.11 10.09 8.33
N LEU A 619 -22.13 9.98 7.43
CA LEU A 619 -21.49 11.08 6.69
C LEU A 619 -21.25 10.75 5.20
N TYR A 620 -21.76 9.61 4.72
CA TYR A 620 -21.51 9.10 3.37
C TYR A 620 -21.98 10.04 2.25
N ASP A 621 -22.98 10.86 2.50
CA ASP A 621 -23.54 11.88 1.62
C ASP A 621 -22.70 13.17 1.57
N ARG A 622 -21.86 13.40 2.59
CA ARG A 622 -21.05 14.63 2.78
C ARG A 622 -19.56 14.44 2.51
N VAL A 623 -19.04 13.23 2.71
CA VAL A 623 -17.62 12.89 2.61
C VAL A 623 -17.39 11.89 1.48
N TRP A 624 -16.29 12.01 0.73
CA TRP A 624 -15.88 11.01 -0.27
C TRP A 624 -14.96 9.94 0.33
N PHE A 625 -15.04 8.69 -0.13
CA PHE A 625 -14.07 7.64 0.17
C PHE A 625 -13.30 7.22 -1.08
N LEU A 626 -12.01 7.53 -1.10
CA LEU A 626 -11.07 7.18 -2.16
C LEU A 626 -10.46 5.80 -1.86
N ASP A 627 -11.15 4.75 -2.29
CA ASP A 627 -10.74 3.35 -2.11
C ASP A 627 -9.78 2.89 -3.24
N LEU A 628 -8.48 2.99 -2.96
CA LEU A 628 -7.40 2.70 -3.91
C LEU A 628 -6.96 1.22 -3.91
N TRP A 629 -7.63 0.35 -3.14
CA TRP A 629 -7.23 -1.05 -2.96
C TRP A 629 -7.18 -1.80 -4.30
N ASP A 630 -8.28 -1.78 -5.06
CA ASP A 630 -8.40 -2.43 -6.37
C ASP A 630 -7.37 -1.92 -7.39
N LEU A 631 -7.11 -0.60 -7.42
CA LEU A 631 -6.09 0.03 -8.25
C LEU A 631 -4.71 -0.54 -7.90
N SER A 632 -4.37 -0.59 -6.62
CA SER A 632 -3.07 -1.09 -6.16
C SER A 632 -2.88 -2.61 -6.34
N ILE A 633 -3.96 -3.41 -6.36
CA ILE A 633 -3.92 -4.82 -6.80
C ILE A 633 -3.61 -4.89 -8.29
N ALA A 634 -4.40 -4.21 -9.13
CA ALA A 634 -4.32 -4.32 -10.58
C ALA A 634 -3.01 -3.76 -11.16
N MET A 635 -2.45 -2.72 -10.54
CA MET A 635 -1.11 -2.18 -10.86
C MET A 635 0.04 -2.90 -10.13
N GLU A 636 -0.25 -3.98 -9.39
CA GLU A 636 0.72 -4.83 -8.71
C GLU A 636 1.68 -4.08 -7.74
N ASN A 637 1.14 -3.17 -6.91
CA ASN A 637 1.98 -2.32 -6.06
C ASN A 637 2.83 -3.12 -5.06
N MET A 638 4.15 -3.00 -5.19
CA MET A 638 5.08 -3.77 -4.38
C MET A 638 5.32 -3.18 -2.99
N THR A 639 5.55 -1.86 -2.88
CA THR A 639 6.14 -1.24 -1.69
C THR A 639 5.18 -0.33 -0.93
N SER A 640 5.43 -0.16 0.38
CA SER A 640 4.67 0.72 1.28
C SER A 640 4.57 2.16 0.79
N HIS A 641 5.61 2.62 0.09
CA HIS A 641 5.62 3.81 -0.76
C HIS A 641 5.44 3.39 -2.23
N PRO A 642 4.29 3.67 -2.86
CA PRO A 642 4.08 3.32 -4.27
C PRO A 642 5.04 4.08 -5.20
N PRO A 643 5.48 3.49 -6.32
CA PRO A 643 6.32 4.15 -7.31
C PRO A 643 5.53 5.21 -8.10
N HIS A 644 6.26 6.19 -8.64
CA HIS A 644 5.73 7.35 -9.37
C HIS A 644 4.52 7.05 -10.31
N PRO A 645 4.56 6.04 -11.23
CA PRO A 645 3.42 5.78 -12.12
C PRO A 645 2.13 5.41 -11.38
N ILE A 646 2.22 4.68 -10.26
CA ILE A 646 1.06 4.31 -9.43
C ILE A 646 0.57 5.53 -8.66
N VAL A 647 1.47 6.35 -8.11
CA VAL A 647 1.11 7.60 -7.42
C VAL A 647 0.36 8.55 -8.37
N LEU A 648 0.79 8.69 -9.63
CA LEU A 648 0.06 9.49 -10.61
C LEU A 648 -1.36 8.97 -10.88
N GLN A 649 -1.58 7.65 -10.99
CA GLN A 649 -2.94 7.12 -11.13
C GLN A 649 -3.80 7.32 -9.87
N MET A 650 -3.19 7.20 -8.67
CA MET A 650 -3.87 7.48 -7.41
C MET A 650 -4.26 8.96 -7.26
N ILE A 651 -3.40 9.89 -7.69
CA ILE A 651 -3.71 11.33 -7.75
C ILE A 651 -4.80 11.60 -8.80
N LYS A 652 -4.72 10.99 -9.99
CA LYS A 652 -5.74 11.11 -11.03
C LYS A 652 -7.12 10.67 -10.51
N ALA A 653 -7.18 9.59 -9.74
CA ALA A 653 -8.39 9.12 -9.07
C ALA A 653 -8.90 10.12 -8.01
N MET A 654 -8.00 10.67 -7.18
CA MET A 654 -8.32 11.68 -6.16
C MET A 654 -8.90 12.96 -6.78
N LEU A 655 -8.24 13.51 -7.79
CA LEU A 655 -8.65 14.71 -8.53
C LEU A 655 -10.03 14.51 -9.17
N GLY A 656 -10.35 13.29 -9.61
CA GLY A 656 -11.66 12.97 -10.18
C GLY A 656 -12.86 13.24 -9.27
N TYR A 657 -12.69 13.35 -7.95
CA TYR A 657 -13.80 13.65 -7.02
C TYR A 657 -14.06 15.15 -6.80
N PHE A 658 -13.23 16.04 -7.35
CA PHE A 658 -13.42 17.49 -7.16
C PHE A 658 -12.97 18.41 -8.30
N CYS A 659 -12.19 17.91 -9.27
CA CYS A 659 -11.87 18.63 -10.51
C CYS A 659 -13.01 18.48 -11.51
N GLU A 660 -13.72 19.58 -11.73
CA GLU A 660 -14.71 19.72 -12.78
C GLU A 660 -14.02 19.75 -14.16
N LEU A 661 -14.66 19.17 -15.19
CA LEU A 661 -14.03 18.88 -16.49
C LEU A 661 -13.92 20.10 -17.42
#